data_AF-A0AAW0M5Q9-F1
#
_entry.id   AF-A0AAW0M5Q9-F1
#
_cell.length_a   1.000
_cell.length_b   1.000
_cell.length_c   1.000
_cell.angle_alpha   90.00
_cell.angle_beta   90.00
_cell.angle_gamma   90.00
#
_symmetry.space_group_name_H-M   'P 1'
#
loop_
_entity.id
_entity.type
_entity.pdbx_description
1 polymer ?
#
loop_
_entity_poly.entity_id
_entity_poly.type
_entity_poly.pdbx_seq_one_letter_code
_entity_poly.pdbx_strand_id
1 'polypeptide(L)'
;MASKVSISVVVVSWVLCVFMHSKNMFTAAVSVAASESSTLQLEAKALRESGWWSGHFNYTSLNYCNWDEIKCNAGGSVIWIGMSGVYLGEKVRKFNFSSFPNLVLLHLGNTGLRGSIPQQIGTLSKLTYLSLSRNNLTGHFPLFLTNLTQLENLNIYQNLISGPIPEELGNLKNLQVLDLSYNKLTGSIPSTLGLLTNLWVLDLSSNMITGSIPDKLGDLKNLQVLILGNNNLTGLIASALRIFTDLHNMTALYLDSNQFNGSIPLEIGNMKSLTDLNLSNNNILGEIPSTIRHFTNLSYLSLSWNHISGSIPIEIGKMESLTYLNLSNNNIIGEIPIELANCSSLANLSLSHNYLNGSIPSQLSDLSFLRFIDLSYNNLTGNIPPCFFILEFNLSYNSLEGRISNIFQYHSFDAFIGNKDLCGDFKGFSHCPSSSQIMSKIKMLLPLTILFVLLLLWCFFYSRCWVIGKTQSNPSKTKNGDLFSIWNFDGKIAYEDIIEATKDFDIRYCIGTGGYGSVYKAQLPSGKVVALKKLHRLEAEDPSFDKSFKNEVQMLTKIRHRNIVKLHGYCLHKRCMFLVYQYMERGSLFCILSNDVEALELDWPKRMNIIKSIAHALSYMHHECNPIIIHRDISSNNILLNSELEAFVSDFGTARLLDPDSSNQTLVVGTYGYIAPELAYTMVVTEKCDVYSFGMVALEILMGKHPGELLTSLSTLSSQNLMLNEILDQRLPPPTRSIAQDIFFAASVAFACLRTKPKSRPTMKWVSQECLSDLSHNKLVGHIPTHIGNCNNLKHLSLNNNSLNGSIPAQVGSLSLLYIDISHNVISGRIAPHLGELTSLEFLNLSHNNLSGAIPDFLNSMTQISSIDLSYNNLEGKIPCNFKDRYPQQAIIGNKGLCGEFKGMPSCLTSTTTDSEEEPERDRYHFSTVILYLLFYLSIFGYLYIFLSTNDDVESERTVNSNGDLLSIWNYDGRIAYEDIIKATEDFNIKYCIGTGGYGSVYKAQLPSGNIFALKKLHQLEAKEAALIKSFETE
;
A
#
# COMPACT_ATOMS: atom_id res chain seq x y z
N MET A 1 -122.73 -5.06 9.82
CA MET A 1 -121.83 -3.90 9.63
C MET A 1 -121.05 -3.69 10.93
N ALA A 2 -119.71 -3.66 10.81
CA ALA A 2 -118.72 -3.04 11.68
C ALA A 2 -118.58 -3.37 13.21
N SER A 3 -117.36 -3.85 13.52
CA SER A 3 -116.41 -3.38 14.56
C SER A 3 -116.14 -4.22 15.82
N LYS A 4 -114.88 -4.70 15.87
CA LYS A 4 -113.82 -4.61 16.91
C LYS A 4 -114.03 -5.09 18.39
N VAL A 5 -112.90 -5.62 18.90
CA VAL A 5 -112.29 -5.53 20.26
C VAL A 5 -112.19 -6.83 21.09
N SER A 6 -110.95 -7.36 21.10
CA SER A 6 -110.05 -7.67 22.24
C SER A 6 -110.34 -8.71 23.36
N ILE A 7 -109.24 -9.44 23.65
CA ILE A 7 -108.76 -10.04 24.92
C ILE A 7 -109.35 -11.37 25.44
N SER A 8 -108.43 -12.35 25.47
CA SER A 8 -108.28 -13.49 26.41
C SER A 8 -109.38 -14.57 26.38
N VAL A 9 -109.11 -15.86 26.49
CA VAL A 9 -108.10 -16.62 27.22
C VAL A 9 -107.95 -17.97 26.51
N VAL A 10 -106.73 -18.47 26.24
CA VAL A 10 -106.42 -19.91 26.36
C VAL A 10 -104.97 -20.06 26.80
N VAL A 11 -104.79 -20.11 28.12
CA VAL A 11 -103.64 -20.72 28.80
C VAL A 11 -103.93 -22.22 28.90
N VAL A 12 -102.91 -23.06 28.70
CA VAL A 12 -102.73 -24.46 29.18
C VAL A 12 -102.21 -25.46 28.11
N SER A 13 -102.38 -25.25 26.80
CA SER A 13 -101.90 -26.27 25.82
C SER A 13 -100.56 -25.99 25.12
N TRP A 14 -99.81 -24.96 25.52
CA TRP A 14 -98.56 -24.55 24.84
C TRP A 14 -97.26 -24.85 25.63
N VAL A 15 -97.35 -25.33 26.87
CA VAL A 15 -96.14 -25.54 27.70
C VAL A 15 -95.46 -26.90 27.44
N LEU A 16 -96.09 -27.85 26.75
CA LEU A 16 -95.48 -29.15 26.46
C LEU A 16 -94.72 -29.24 25.11
N CYS A 17 -94.99 -28.35 24.14
CA CYS A 17 -94.23 -28.31 22.88
C CYS A 17 -92.96 -27.45 22.96
N VAL A 18 -92.91 -26.43 23.83
CA VAL A 18 -91.71 -25.59 23.99
C VAL A 18 -90.58 -26.31 24.75
N PHE A 19 -90.90 -27.29 25.60
CA PHE A 19 -89.89 -28.12 26.27
C PHE A 19 -89.24 -29.20 25.36
N MET A 20 -89.76 -29.42 24.16
CA MET A 20 -89.18 -30.33 23.16
C MET A 20 -88.34 -29.60 22.10
N HIS A 21 -88.36 -28.26 22.06
CA HIS A 21 -87.46 -27.47 21.19
C HIS A 21 -86.34 -26.75 21.94
N SER A 22 -86.47 -26.54 23.26
CA SER A 22 -85.34 -26.08 24.08
C SER A 22 -84.29 -27.17 24.30
N LYS A 23 -84.68 -28.45 24.29
CA LYS A 23 -83.71 -29.56 24.33
C LYS A 23 -82.86 -29.65 23.07
N ASN A 24 -83.40 -29.31 21.89
CA ASN A 24 -82.65 -29.37 20.62
C ASN A 24 -81.72 -28.16 20.40
N MET A 25 -82.02 -26.99 20.95
CA MET A 25 -81.09 -25.84 20.94
C MET A 25 -80.00 -25.96 22.00
N PHE A 26 -80.32 -26.53 23.18
CA PHE A 26 -79.29 -26.84 24.18
C PHE A 26 -78.43 -28.01 23.74
N THR A 27 -78.97 -29.06 23.09
CA THR A 27 -78.13 -30.12 22.52
C THR A 27 -77.34 -29.64 21.30
N ALA A 28 -77.83 -28.70 20.49
CA ALA A 28 -77.06 -28.11 19.40
C ALA A 28 -75.94 -27.18 19.90
N ALA A 29 -76.20 -26.32 20.89
CA ALA A 29 -75.17 -25.47 21.49
C ALA A 29 -74.17 -26.28 22.32
N VAL A 30 -74.63 -27.30 23.05
CA VAL A 30 -73.78 -28.27 23.75
C VAL A 30 -73.05 -29.17 22.75
N SER A 31 -73.63 -29.53 21.59
CA SER A 31 -72.92 -30.30 20.55
C SER A 31 -71.92 -29.46 19.79
N VAL A 32 -72.19 -28.18 19.56
CA VAL A 32 -71.22 -27.24 18.94
C VAL A 32 -70.08 -26.98 19.92
N ALA A 33 -70.36 -26.66 21.19
CA ALA A 33 -69.34 -26.50 22.23
C ALA A 33 -68.58 -27.81 22.52
N ALA A 34 -69.24 -28.98 22.47
CA ALA A 34 -68.59 -30.28 22.58
C ALA A 34 -67.79 -30.65 21.34
N SER A 35 -68.21 -30.22 20.14
CA SER A 35 -67.45 -30.40 18.89
C SER A 35 -66.24 -29.48 18.82
N GLU A 36 -66.34 -28.24 19.32
CA GLU A 36 -65.21 -27.33 19.45
C GLU A 36 -64.25 -27.86 20.53
N SER A 37 -64.76 -28.29 21.68
CA SER A 37 -63.94 -28.93 22.73
C SER A 37 -63.28 -30.23 22.25
N SER A 38 -63.92 -31.02 21.38
CA SER A 38 -63.33 -32.26 20.85
C SER A 38 -62.31 -31.99 19.74
N THR A 39 -62.53 -30.97 18.91
CA THR A 39 -61.60 -30.55 17.85
C THR A 39 -60.31 -29.98 18.47
N LEU A 40 -60.43 -29.13 19.49
CA LEU A 40 -59.28 -28.61 20.24
C LEU A 40 -58.49 -29.74 20.92
N GLN A 41 -59.16 -30.77 21.43
CA GLN A 41 -58.50 -31.94 21.99
C GLN A 41 -57.75 -32.75 20.93
N LEU A 42 -58.29 -32.87 19.71
CA LEU A 42 -57.64 -33.56 18.58
C LEU A 42 -56.42 -32.78 18.07
N GLU A 43 -56.49 -31.45 17.97
CA GLU A 43 -55.36 -30.57 17.65
C GLU A 43 -54.25 -30.73 18.70
N ALA A 44 -54.60 -30.60 19.98
CA ALA A 44 -53.65 -30.73 21.08
C ALA A 44 -53.03 -32.13 21.14
N LYS A 45 -53.82 -33.18 20.86
CA LYS A 45 -53.32 -34.56 20.77
C LYS A 45 -52.35 -34.72 19.60
N ALA A 46 -52.69 -34.22 18.41
CA ALA A 46 -51.82 -34.28 17.23
C ALA A 46 -50.50 -33.55 17.45
N LEU A 47 -50.52 -32.37 18.07
CA LEU A 47 -49.29 -31.62 18.43
C LEU A 47 -48.43 -32.39 19.43
N ARG A 48 -49.00 -33.01 20.47
CA ARG A 48 -48.24 -33.80 21.46
C ARG A 48 -47.66 -35.08 20.88
N GLU A 49 -48.46 -35.84 20.14
CA GLU A 49 -48.06 -37.14 19.59
C GLU A 49 -47.10 -37.02 18.39
N SER A 50 -47.02 -35.83 17.78
CA SER A 50 -46.07 -35.53 16.72
C SER A 50 -44.61 -35.83 17.09
N GLY A 51 -44.24 -35.64 18.37
CA GLY A 51 -42.85 -35.67 18.82
C GLY A 51 -41.96 -34.59 18.16
N TRP A 52 -42.58 -33.58 17.53
CA TRP A 52 -41.93 -32.49 16.79
C TRP A 52 -41.31 -31.43 17.72
N TRP A 53 -41.85 -31.29 18.93
CA TRP A 53 -41.58 -30.16 19.83
C TRP A 53 -40.66 -30.51 21.01
N SER A 54 -40.09 -31.71 21.04
CA SER A 54 -39.42 -32.27 22.22
C SER A 54 -37.97 -31.83 22.44
N GLY A 55 -37.42 -30.94 21.59
CA GLY A 55 -35.97 -30.65 21.54
C GLY A 55 -35.51 -29.29 22.07
N HIS A 56 -36.39 -28.28 22.18
CA HIS A 56 -35.91 -26.89 22.34
C HIS A 56 -36.52 -26.07 23.49
N PHE A 57 -37.58 -26.53 24.15
CA PHE A 57 -38.18 -25.73 25.23
C PHE A 57 -38.84 -26.60 26.31
N ASN A 58 -38.85 -26.06 27.54
CA ASN A 58 -39.46 -26.68 28.70
C ASN A 58 -40.98 -26.46 28.67
N TYR A 59 -41.66 -27.11 27.72
CA TYR A 59 -43.11 -26.97 27.51
C TYR A 59 -43.90 -27.80 28.53
N THR A 60 -43.98 -27.31 29.76
CA THR A 60 -44.94 -27.78 30.79
C THR A 60 -46.30 -27.07 30.70
N SER A 61 -46.42 -26.07 29.82
CA SER A 61 -47.69 -25.38 29.55
C SER A 61 -48.66 -26.28 28.76
N LEU A 62 -49.82 -26.55 29.36
CA LEU A 62 -50.98 -27.20 28.71
C LEU A 62 -51.57 -26.38 27.55
N ASN A 63 -51.19 -25.10 27.41
CA ASN A 63 -51.71 -24.21 26.37
C ASN A 63 -50.74 -24.12 25.18
N TYR A 64 -51.04 -24.88 24.11
CA TYR A 64 -50.25 -24.96 22.87
C TYR A 64 -50.33 -23.69 22.03
N CYS A 65 -51.30 -22.81 22.25
CA CYS A 65 -51.41 -21.52 21.54
C CYS A 65 -50.33 -20.52 21.95
N ASN A 66 -49.58 -20.81 23.01
CA ASN A 66 -48.44 -20.01 23.47
C ASN A 66 -47.10 -20.60 23.01
N TRP A 67 -47.11 -21.70 22.23
CA TRP A 67 -45.87 -22.26 21.71
C TRP A 67 -45.33 -21.34 20.62
N ASP A 68 -44.01 -21.14 20.64
CA ASP A 68 -43.34 -20.45 19.56
C ASP A 68 -43.70 -21.14 18.25
N GLU A 69 -43.98 -20.34 17.23
CA GLU A 69 -44.39 -20.81 15.92
C GLU A 69 -45.78 -21.49 15.81
N ILE A 70 -46.66 -21.29 16.79
CA ILE A 70 -48.09 -21.65 16.70
C ILE A 70 -48.94 -20.40 16.95
N LYS A 71 -49.96 -20.17 16.12
CA LYS A 71 -51.02 -19.19 16.43
C LYS A 71 -52.39 -19.83 16.37
N CYS A 72 -53.23 -19.47 17.32
CA CYS A 72 -54.61 -19.89 17.40
C CYS A 72 -55.56 -18.71 17.12
N ASN A 73 -56.78 -19.02 16.69
CA ASN A 73 -57.87 -18.05 16.66
C ASN A 73 -58.41 -17.75 18.07
N ALA A 74 -59.40 -16.85 18.17
CA ALA A 74 -60.03 -16.48 19.45
C ALA A 74 -60.69 -17.67 20.18
N GLY A 75 -61.07 -18.73 19.45
CA GLY A 75 -61.62 -19.98 20.00
C GLY A 75 -60.55 -21.01 20.40
N GLY A 76 -59.26 -20.68 20.31
CA GLY A 76 -58.15 -21.56 20.70
C GLY A 76 -57.76 -22.62 19.66
N SER A 77 -58.37 -22.61 18.46
CA SER A 77 -58.03 -23.55 17.39
C SER A 77 -56.87 -23.04 16.55
N VAL A 78 -55.94 -23.91 16.20
CA VAL A 78 -54.71 -23.58 15.49
C VAL A 78 -55.01 -23.11 14.06
N ILE A 79 -54.53 -21.92 13.71
CA ILE A 79 -54.65 -21.31 12.38
C ILE A 79 -53.31 -21.13 11.67
N TRP A 80 -52.20 -21.23 12.42
CA TRP A 80 -50.85 -20.99 11.91
C TRP A 80 -49.87 -21.97 12.53
N ILE A 81 -49.10 -22.66 11.69
CA ILE A 81 -47.97 -23.50 12.09
C ILE A 81 -46.79 -23.11 11.18
N GLY A 82 -45.70 -22.61 11.75
CA GLY A 82 -44.56 -22.16 10.95
C GLY A 82 -43.22 -22.54 11.55
N MET A 83 -42.76 -23.75 11.28
CA MET A 83 -41.45 -24.20 11.74
C MET A 83 -40.43 -24.09 10.61
N SER A 84 -39.32 -23.39 10.88
CA SER A 84 -38.17 -23.29 9.98
C SER A 84 -36.88 -23.59 10.73
N GLY A 85 -35.99 -24.38 10.12
CA GLY A 85 -34.65 -24.65 10.65
C GLY A 85 -34.55 -25.72 11.74
N VAL A 86 -35.65 -26.40 12.08
CA VAL A 86 -35.65 -27.55 13.01
C VAL A 86 -35.69 -28.86 12.22
N TYR A 87 -34.71 -29.74 12.44
CA TYR A 87 -34.67 -31.04 11.75
C TYR A 87 -35.75 -32.00 12.28
N LEU A 88 -36.84 -32.15 11.54
CA LEU A 88 -37.98 -33.03 11.83
C LEU A 88 -37.76 -34.47 11.31
N GLY A 89 -36.99 -34.66 10.24
CA GLY A 89 -36.67 -35.99 9.68
C GLY A 89 -37.92 -36.84 9.35
N GLU A 90 -37.90 -38.13 9.71
CA GLU A 90 -39.03 -39.07 9.49
C GLU A 90 -40.27 -38.78 10.36
N LYS A 91 -40.19 -37.88 11.36
CA LYS A 91 -41.27 -37.64 12.32
C LYS A 91 -42.54 -37.05 11.70
N VAL A 92 -42.45 -36.45 10.52
CA VAL A 92 -43.62 -35.85 9.85
C VAL A 92 -44.62 -36.87 9.33
N ARG A 93 -44.20 -38.11 9.06
CA ARG A 93 -45.12 -39.20 8.72
C ARG A 93 -46.11 -39.55 9.83
N LYS A 94 -45.77 -39.23 11.09
CA LYS A 94 -46.64 -39.46 12.25
C LYS A 94 -47.62 -38.32 12.51
N PHE A 95 -47.47 -37.20 11.80
CA PHE A 95 -48.30 -36.03 12.06
C PHE A 95 -49.60 -36.10 11.29
N ASN A 96 -50.69 -36.03 12.04
CA ASN A 96 -52.01 -36.03 11.47
C ASN A 96 -52.46 -34.62 11.10
N PHE A 97 -52.13 -34.18 9.88
CA PHE A 97 -52.56 -32.87 9.37
C PHE A 97 -54.09 -32.69 9.38
N SER A 98 -54.87 -33.77 9.24
CA SER A 98 -56.34 -33.70 9.26
C SER A 98 -56.92 -33.24 10.61
N SER A 99 -56.12 -33.23 11.68
CA SER A 99 -56.53 -32.70 12.98
C SER A 99 -56.63 -31.17 13.02
N PHE A 100 -56.20 -30.43 11.99
CA PHE A 100 -56.14 -28.96 12.00
C PHE A 100 -57.07 -28.33 10.94
N PRO A 101 -58.40 -28.50 11.05
CA PRO A 101 -59.35 -28.08 10.00
C PRO A 101 -59.43 -26.56 9.80
N ASN A 102 -58.93 -25.76 10.75
CA ASN A 102 -58.91 -24.31 10.68
C ASN A 102 -57.57 -23.72 10.21
N LEU A 103 -56.61 -24.56 9.82
CA LEU A 103 -55.27 -24.11 9.46
C LEU A 103 -55.30 -23.24 8.20
N VAL A 104 -54.74 -22.04 8.31
CA VAL A 104 -54.63 -21.04 7.24
C VAL A 104 -53.22 -20.98 6.68
N LEU A 105 -52.20 -21.15 7.53
CA LEU A 105 -50.80 -21.13 7.12
C LEU A 105 -50.05 -22.35 7.67
N LEU A 106 -49.38 -23.05 6.76
CA LEU A 106 -48.46 -24.15 7.08
C LEU A 106 -47.10 -23.88 6.44
N HIS A 107 -46.09 -23.61 7.25
CA HIS A 107 -44.71 -23.46 6.82
C HIS A 107 -43.84 -24.51 7.50
N LEU A 108 -43.27 -25.43 6.71
CA LEU A 108 -42.40 -26.53 7.16
C LEU A 108 -41.10 -26.55 6.35
N GLY A 109 -40.57 -25.36 6.02
CA GLY A 109 -39.42 -25.24 5.14
C GLY A 109 -38.12 -25.48 5.90
N ASN A 110 -37.12 -26.08 5.25
CA ASN A 110 -35.82 -26.38 5.88
C ASN A 110 -35.96 -27.21 7.17
N THR A 111 -36.81 -28.25 7.14
CA THR A 111 -37.06 -29.12 8.29
C THR A 111 -36.58 -30.57 8.07
N GLY A 112 -35.86 -30.84 6.98
CA GLY A 112 -35.31 -32.16 6.68
C GLY A 112 -36.37 -33.22 6.37
N LEU A 113 -37.55 -32.83 5.88
CA LEU A 113 -38.62 -33.77 5.50
C LEU A 113 -38.16 -34.72 4.40
N ARG A 114 -38.61 -35.98 4.47
CA ARG A 114 -38.29 -37.03 3.49
C ARG A 114 -39.54 -37.77 3.05
N GLY A 115 -39.49 -38.37 1.86
CA GLY A 115 -40.60 -39.14 1.28
C GLY A 115 -41.60 -38.24 0.54
N SER A 116 -42.77 -38.78 0.21
CA SER A 116 -43.80 -38.04 -0.52
C SER A 116 -44.59 -37.08 0.36
N ILE A 117 -45.14 -36.04 -0.26
CA ILE A 117 -46.08 -35.12 0.38
C ILE A 117 -47.30 -35.90 0.89
N PRO A 118 -47.69 -35.79 2.17
CA PRO A 118 -48.82 -36.53 2.74
C PRO A 118 -50.18 -36.09 2.19
N GLN A 119 -51.04 -37.06 1.84
CA GLN A 119 -52.40 -36.81 1.31
C GLN A 119 -53.29 -36.01 2.27
N GLN A 120 -53.04 -36.12 3.58
CA GLN A 120 -53.80 -35.43 4.62
C GLN A 120 -53.74 -33.90 4.47
N ILE A 121 -52.68 -33.35 3.86
CA ILE A 121 -52.57 -31.90 3.61
C ILE A 121 -53.71 -31.43 2.68
N GLY A 122 -54.17 -32.27 1.75
CA GLY A 122 -55.31 -31.96 0.88
C GLY A 122 -56.65 -31.79 1.60
N THR A 123 -56.73 -32.11 2.91
CA THR A 123 -57.95 -31.90 3.72
C THR A 123 -58.05 -30.50 4.34
N LEU A 124 -56.99 -29.69 4.27
CA LEU A 124 -56.87 -28.37 4.90
C LEU A 124 -57.53 -27.28 4.04
N SER A 125 -58.85 -27.31 3.92
CA SER A 125 -59.61 -26.47 2.97
C SER A 125 -59.53 -24.95 3.20
N LYS A 126 -59.03 -24.49 4.35
CA LYS A 126 -58.82 -23.07 4.68
C LYS A 126 -57.39 -22.57 4.44
N LEU A 127 -56.50 -23.43 3.95
CA LEU A 127 -55.10 -23.12 3.77
C LEU A 127 -54.92 -22.08 2.65
N THR A 128 -54.31 -20.95 2.97
CA THR A 128 -53.93 -19.89 2.03
C THR A 128 -52.42 -19.89 1.75
N TYR A 129 -51.61 -20.41 2.67
CA TYR A 129 -50.16 -20.47 2.52
C TYR A 129 -49.62 -21.86 2.86
N LEU A 130 -48.91 -22.47 1.91
CA LEU A 130 -48.22 -23.75 2.07
C LEU A 130 -46.76 -23.65 1.61
N SER A 131 -45.82 -23.78 2.55
CA SER A 131 -44.40 -23.90 2.23
C SER A 131 -43.82 -25.22 2.74
N LEU A 132 -43.29 -26.01 1.82
CA LEU A 132 -42.54 -27.26 2.04
C LEU A 132 -41.10 -27.16 1.51
N SER A 133 -40.60 -25.93 1.33
CA SER A 133 -39.34 -25.62 0.66
C SER A 133 -38.10 -26.18 1.36
N ARG A 134 -36.99 -26.38 0.65
CA ARG A 134 -35.69 -26.81 1.20
C ARG A 134 -35.78 -28.09 2.03
N ASN A 135 -36.41 -29.12 1.48
CA ASN A 135 -36.51 -30.43 2.11
C ASN A 135 -35.98 -31.51 1.15
N ASN A 136 -36.14 -32.78 1.52
CA ASN A 136 -35.75 -33.91 0.70
C ASN A 136 -36.98 -34.75 0.31
N LEU A 137 -38.07 -34.05 -0.04
CA LEU A 137 -39.34 -34.68 -0.46
C LEU A 137 -39.19 -35.28 -1.85
N THR A 138 -39.74 -36.48 -2.05
CA THR A 138 -39.64 -37.26 -3.29
C THR A 138 -41.03 -37.61 -3.84
N GLY A 139 -41.09 -38.23 -5.02
CA GLY A 139 -42.35 -38.64 -5.64
C GLY A 139 -42.93 -37.57 -6.57
N HIS A 140 -44.17 -37.77 -7.02
CA HIS A 140 -44.81 -36.87 -7.97
C HIS A 140 -45.51 -35.69 -7.28
N PHE A 141 -45.73 -34.59 -8.01
CA PHE A 141 -46.60 -33.53 -7.54
C PHE A 141 -48.00 -34.10 -7.25
N PRO A 142 -48.52 -33.97 -6.02
CA PRO A 142 -49.76 -34.62 -5.64
C PRO A 142 -51.01 -33.87 -6.11
N LEU A 143 -51.90 -34.57 -6.82
CA LEU A 143 -53.17 -34.02 -7.30
C LEU A 143 -54.09 -33.52 -6.17
N PHE A 144 -54.02 -34.10 -4.97
CA PHE A 144 -54.88 -33.64 -3.86
C PHE A 144 -54.58 -32.21 -3.39
N LEU A 145 -53.40 -31.64 -3.69
CA LEU A 145 -53.11 -30.23 -3.39
C LEU A 145 -53.91 -29.28 -4.30
N THR A 146 -54.35 -29.72 -5.47
CA THR A 146 -55.15 -28.89 -6.39
C THR A 146 -56.58 -28.67 -5.90
N ASN A 147 -56.99 -29.39 -4.83
CA ASN A 147 -58.27 -29.17 -4.15
C ASN A 147 -58.24 -27.97 -3.18
N LEU A 148 -57.06 -27.45 -2.83
CA LEU A 148 -56.88 -26.36 -1.87
C LEU A 148 -57.16 -25.00 -2.52
N THR A 149 -58.38 -24.79 -2.99
CA THR A 149 -58.75 -23.62 -3.83
C THR A 149 -58.59 -22.24 -3.16
N GLN A 150 -58.40 -22.17 -1.84
CA GLN A 150 -58.08 -20.93 -1.11
C GLN A 150 -56.58 -20.58 -1.12
N LEU A 151 -55.73 -21.44 -1.69
CA LEU A 151 -54.29 -21.25 -1.66
C LEU A 151 -53.86 -20.02 -2.49
N GLU A 152 -53.13 -19.12 -1.83
CA GLU A 152 -52.53 -17.92 -2.40
C GLU A 152 -51.02 -18.11 -2.60
N ASN A 153 -50.35 -18.90 -1.76
CA ASN A 153 -48.93 -19.18 -1.86
C ASN A 153 -48.66 -20.68 -1.77
N LEU A 154 -48.02 -21.23 -2.82
CA LEU A 154 -47.52 -22.59 -2.85
C LEU A 154 -46.01 -22.58 -3.12
N ASN A 155 -45.23 -22.99 -2.13
CA ASN A 155 -43.79 -23.11 -2.24
C ASN A 155 -43.31 -24.54 -1.95
N ILE A 156 -42.72 -25.20 -2.95
CA ILE A 156 -42.10 -26.53 -2.87
C ILE A 156 -40.63 -26.47 -3.35
N TYR A 157 -40.03 -25.29 -3.40
CA TYR A 157 -38.66 -25.05 -3.85
C TYR A 157 -37.65 -26.00 -3.19
N GLN A 158 -36.64 -26.43 -3.94
CA GLN A 158 -35.48 -27.20 -3.45
C GLN A 158 -35.92 -28.50 -2.76
N ASN A 159 -36.43 -29.43 -3.56
CA ASN A 159 -36.82 -30.79 -3.19
C ASN A 159 -36.42 -31.77 -4.31
N LEU A 160 -36.91 -33.02 -4.25
CA LEU A 160 -36.68 -34.07 -5.25
C LEU A 160 -38.00 -34.52 -5.93
N ILE A 161 -38.98 -33.62 -6.04
CA ILE A 161 -40.28 -33.92 -6.67
C ILE A 161 -40.08 -34.12 -8.17
N SER A 162 -40.62 -35.21 -8.71
CA SER A 162 -40.42 -35.64 -10.10
C SER A 162 -41.73 -35.73 -10.91
N GLY A 163 -41.63 -35.90 -12.22
CA GLY A 163 -42.79 -36.06 -13.10
C GLY A 163 -43.43 -34.73 -13.52
N PRO A 164 -44.55 -34.76 -14.26
CA PRO A 164 -45.12 -33.56 -14.86
C PRO A 164 -45.84 -32.66 -13.85
N ILE A 165 -45.89 -31.37 -14.17
CA ILE A 165 -46.82 -30.43 -13.52
C ILE A 165 -48.24 -30.81 -13.97
N PRO A 166 -49.18 -31.11 -13.05
CA PRO A 166 -50.52 -31.52 -13.43
C PRO A 166 -51.36 -30.36 -13.96
N GLU A 167 -52.22 -30.62 -14.96
CA GLU A 167 -53.11 -29.61 -15.53
C GLU A 167 -54.09 -29.05 -14.49
N GLU A 168 -54.49 -29.88 -13.52
CA GLU A 168 -55.39 -29.54 -12.43
C GLU A 168 -54.84 -28.46 -11.52
N LEU A 169 -53.54 -28.14 -11.57
CA LEU A 169 -52.97 -27.02 -10.82
C LEU A 169 -53.61 -25.68 -11.22
N GLY A 170 -54.11 -25.57 -12.45
CA GLY A 170 -54.90 -24.44 -12.94
C GLY A 170 -56.22 -24.20 -12.18
N ASN A 171 -56.66 -25.12 -11.31
CA ASN A 171 -57.84 -24.94 -10.47
C ASN A 171 -57.62 -23.98 -9.29
N LEU A 172 -56.38 -23.70 -8.91
CA LEU A 172 -56.02 -22.86 -7.76
C LEU A 172 -56.10 -21.36 -8.09
N LYS A 173 -57.27 -20.86 -8.50
CA LYS A 173 -57.42 -19.50 -9.05
C LYS A 173 -57.02 -18.34 -8.12
N ASN A 174 -56.91 -18.58 -6.82
CA ASN A 174 -56.45 -17.58 -5.85
C ASN A 174 -54.93 -17.49 -5.73
N LEU A 175 -54.19 -18.36 -6.43
CA LEU A 175 -52.74 -18.44 -6.32
C LEU A 175 -52.09 -17.16 -6.84
N GLN A 176 -51.24 -16.59 -6.00
CA GLN A 176 -50.48 -15.36 -6.20
C GLN A 176 -48.99 -15.68 -6.40
N VAL A 177 -48.48 -16.68 -5.67
CA VAL A 177 -47.08 -17.15 -5.76
C VAL A 177 -47.07 -18.67 -5.96
N LEU A 178 -46.40 -19.12 -7.01
CA LEU A 178 -46.12 -20.51 -7.28
C LEU A 178 -44.62 -20.71 -7.48
N ASP A 179 -43.98 -21.41 -6.54
CA ASP A 179 -42.56 -21.72 -6.60
C ASP A 179 -42.36 -23.25 -6.52
N LEU A 180 -41.99 -23.83 -7.65
CA LEU A 180 -41.68 -25.25 -7.83
C LEU A 180 -40.22 -25.47 -8.24
N SER A 181 -39.38 -24.45 -8.07
CA SER A 181 -38.01 -24.44 -8.57
C SER A 181 -37.10 -25.43 -7.85
N TYR A 182 -35.96 -25.77 -8.45
CA TYR A 182 -34.98 -26.72 -7.90
C TYR A 182 -35.61 -28.07 -7.51
N ASN A 183 -36.25 -28.72 -8.47
CA ASN A 183 -36.85 -30.04 -8.34
C ASN A 183 -36.43 -30.93 -9.53
N LYS A 184 -37.14 -32.03 -9.74
CA LYS A 184 -36.94 -32.97 -10.85
C LYS A 184 -38.16 -33.05 -11.77
N LEU A 185 -38.94 -31.97 -11.87
CA LEU A 185 -40.16 -31.93 -12.67
C LEU A 185 -39.83 -32.10 -14.15
N THR A 186 -40.67 -32.85 -14.87
CA THR A 186 -40.52 -33.16 -16.31
C THR A 186 -41.76 -32.75 -17.10
N GLY A 187 -41.80 -33.05 -18.40
CA GLY A 187 -42.95 -32.74 -19.25
C GLY A 187 -43.07 -31.25 -19.57
N SER A 188 -44.14 -30.86 -20.25
CA SER A 188 -44.37 -29.46 -20.66
C SER A 188 -45.08 -28.64 -19.60
N ILE A 189 -44.88 -27.31 -19.66
CA ILE A 189 -45.67 -26.37 -18.86
C ILE A 189 -47.15 -26.48 -19.28
N PRO A 190 -48.09 -26.79 -18.37
CA PRO A 190 -49.50 -26.90 -18.72
C PRO A 190 -50.09 -25.55 -19.13
N SER A 191 -50.86 -25.53 -20.23
CA SER A 191 -51.55 -24.31 -20.67
C SER A 191 -52.60 -23.82 -19.66
N THR A 192 -53.10 -24.70 -18.80
CA THR A 192 -54.05 -24.39 -17.72
C THR A 192 -53.47 -23.47 -16.64
N LEU A 193 -52.14 -23.33 -16.54
CA LEU A 193 -51.52 -22.32 -15.66
C LEU A 193 -51.91 -20.90 -16.06
N GLY A 194 -52.27 -20.66 -17.33
CA GLY A 194 -52.81 -19.38 -17.79
C GLY A 194 -54.15 -18.99 -17.16
N LEU A 195 -54.82 -19.90 -16.46
CA LEU A 195 -56.06 -19.62 -15.72
C LEU A 195 -55.82 -18.96 -14.35
N LEU A 196 -54.58 -18.92 -13.87
CA LEU A 196 -54.20 -18.42 -12.55
C LEU A 196 -54.03 -16.89 -12.57
N THR A 197 -55.06 -16.14 -12.94
CA THR A 197 -54.97 -14.70 -13.24
C THR A 197 -54.53 -13.80 -12.07
N ASN A 198 -54.51 -14.30 -10.84
CA ASN A 198 -53.99 -13.59 -9.66
C ASN A 198 -52.48 -13.77 -9.43
N LEU A 199 -51.82 -14.61 -10.23
CA LEU A 199 -50.42 -14.94 -10.08
C LEU A 199 -49.53 -13.73 -10.42
N TRP A 200 -48.67 -13.35 -9.49
CA TRP A 200 -47.64 -12.33 -9.70
C TRP A 200 -46.22 -12.89 -9.69
N VAL A 201 -45.99 -14.09 -9.10
CA VAL A 201 -44.73 -14.84 -9.22
C VAL A 201 -44.99 -16.27 -9.70
N LEU A 202 -44.27 -16.66 -10.76
CA LEU A 202 -44.14 -18.04 -11.21
C LEU A 202 -42.66 -18.42 -11.34
N ASP A 203 -42.20 -19.34 -10.49
CA ASP A 203 -40.85 -19.90 -10.57
C ASP A 203 -40.90 -21.43 -10.79
N LEU A 204 -40.45 -21.85 -11.97
CA LEU A 204 -40.31 -23.25 -12.37
C LEU A 204 -38.85 -23.61 -12.68
N SER A 205 -37.90 -22.74 -12.31
CA SER A 205 -36.50 -22.86 -12.69
C SER A 205 -35.80 -24.09 -12.10
N SER A 206 -34.68 -24.49 -12.69
CA SER A 206 -33.87 -25.63 -12.21
C SER A 206 -34.68 -26.92 -12.09
N ASN A 207 -35.29 -27.32 -13.20
CA ASN A 207 -36.04 -28.57 -13.37
C ASN A 207 -35.64 -29.23 -14.71
N MET A 208 -36.39 -30.25 -15.16
CA MET A 208 -36.20 -30.94 -16.44
C MET A 208 -37.42 -30.74 -17.37
N ILE A 209 -38.06 -29.56 -17.30
CA ILE A 209 -39.25 -29.23 -18.07
C ILE A 209 -38.88 -29.09 -19.55
N THR A 210 -39.72 -29.64 -20.43
CA THR A 210 -39.51 -29.68 -21.89
C THR A 210 -40.63 -28.95 -22.65
N GLY A 211 -40.51 -28.84 -23.97
CA GLY A 211 -41.52 -28.22 -24.82
C GLY A 211 -41.45 -26.68 -24.84
N SER A 212 -42.43 -26.05 -25.48
CA SER A 212 -42.50 -24.59 -25.63
C SER A 212 -43.30 -23.93 -24.50
N ILE A 213 -43.07 -22.63 -24.30
CA ILE A 213 -43.90 -21.79 -23.42
C ILE A 213 -45.32 -21.70 -24.01
N PRO A 214 -46.39 -22.05 -23.26
CA PRO A 214 -47.76 -21.95 -23.77
C PRO A 214 -48.22 -20.50 -23.91
N ASP A 215 -48.86 -20.16 -25.04
CA ASP A 215 -49.41 -18.82 -25.31
C ASP A 215 -50.38 -18.34 -24.22
N LYS A 216 -51.06 -19.28 -23.54
CA LYS A 216 -51.98 -19.00 -22.43
C LYS A 216 -51.34 -18.34 -21.22
N LEU A 217 -50.01 -18.39 -21.05
CA LEU A 217 -49.34 -17.62 -20.00
C LEU A 217 -49.42 -16.10 -20.25
N GLY A 218 -49.66 -15.64 -21.48
CA GLY A 218 -49.90 -14.24 -21.81
C GLY A 218 -51.23 -13.68 -21.27
N ASP A 219 -52.11 -14.54 -20.75
CA ASP A 219 -53.36 -14.16 -20.09
C ASP A 219 -53.15 -13.71 -18.62
N LEU A 220 -51.96 -13.95 -18.05
CA LEU A 220 -51.61 -13.62 -16.65
C LEU A 220 -51.27 -12.13 -16.47
N LYS A 221 -52.28 -11.26 -16.53
CA LYS A 221 -52.09 -9.79 -16.51
C LYS A 221 -51.48 -9.21 -15.22
N ASN A 222 -51.50 -9.96 -14.11
CA ASN A 222 -50.88 -9.58 -12.85
C ASN A 222 -49.43 -10.08 -12.70
N LEU A 223 -48.91 -10.84 -13.66
CA LEU A 223 -47.59 -11.45 -13.57
C LEU A 223 -46.50 -10.38 -13.54
N GLN A 224 -45.65 -10.43 -12.51
CA GLN A 224 -44.52 -9.53 -12.32
C GLN A 224 -43.19 -10.26 -12.55
N VAL A 225 -43.08 -11.48 -12.03
CA VAL A 225 -41.85 -12.27 -12.04
C VAL A 225 -42.12 -13.63 -12.66
N LEU A 226 -41.40 -13.94 -13.75
CA LEU A 226 -41.42 -15.25 -14.40
C LEU A 226 -40.00 -15.80 -14.49
N ILE A 227 -39.76 -16.94 -13.84
CA ILE A 227 -38.46 -17.61 -13.81
C ILE A 227 -38.62 -19.03 -14.33
N LEU A 228 -38.07 -19.28 -15.53
CA LEU A 228 -38.11 -20.58 -16.21
C LEU A 228 -36.69 -21.12 -16.50
N GLY A 229 -35.66 -20.45 -15.98
CA GLY A 229 -34.28 -20.76 -16.29
C GLY A 229 -33.84 -22.16 -15.87
N ASN A 230 -32.75 -22.67 -16.45
CA ASN A 230 -32.18 -23.99 -16.14
C ASN A 230 -33.21 -25.12 -16.30
N ASN A 231 -33.74 -25.25 -17.52
CA ASN A 231 -34.68 -26.29 -17.94
C ASN A 231 -34.31 -26.77 -19.35
N ASN A 232 -35.17 -27.56 -19.99
CA ASN A 232 -34.98 -28.08 -21.34
C ASN A 232 -36.09 -27.55 -22.29
N LEU A 233 -36.52 -26.30 -22.08
CA LEU A 233 -37.55 -25.66 -22.90
C LEU A 233 -37.01 -25.35 -24.29
N THR A 234 -37.86 -25.48 -25.30
CA THR A 234 -37.53 -25.32 -26.72
C THR A 234 -38.45 -24.30 -27.40
N GLY A 235 -38.11 -23.93 -28.63
CA GLY A 235 -38.91 -23.05 -29.48
C GLY A 235 -38.18 -21.78 -29.86
N LEU A 236 -38.82 -20.98 -30.71
CA LEU A 236 -38.29 -19.69 -31.15
C LEU A 236 -38.41 -18.65 -30.02
N ILE A 237 -37.31 -17.97 -29.70
CA ILE A 237 -37.30 -16.90 -28.69
C ILE A 237 -38.26 -15.76 -29.05
N ALA A 238 -38.43 -15.48 -30.35
CA ALA A 238 -39.41 -14.51 -30.82
C ALA A 238 -40.85 -14.88 -30.42
N SER A 239 -41.22 -16.16 -30.57
CA SER A 239 -42.53 -16.64 -30.14
C SER A 239 -42.69 -16.57 -28.63
N ALA A 240 -41.67 -16.97 -27.87
CA ALA A 240 -41.67 -16.93 -26.42
C ALA A 240 -41.84 -15.50 -25.86
N LEU A 241 -41.08 -14.54 -26.37
CA LEU A 241 -41.14 -13.14 -25.92
C LEU A 241 -42.47 -12.48 -26.29
N ARG A 242 -43.03 -12.80 -27.47
CA ARG A 242 -44.31 -12.26 -27.94
C ARG A 242 -45.48 -12.56 -26.99
N ILE A 243 -45.43 -13.67 -26.25
CA ILE A 243 -46.47 -14.03 -25.27
C ILE A 243 -46.61 -12.95 -24.20
N PHE A 244 -45.51 -12.28 -23.86
CA PHE A 244 -45.42 -11.39 -22.70
C PHE A 244 -45.34 -9.89 -23.05
N THR A 245 -45.38 -9.53 -24.34
CA THR A 245 -45.26 -8.12 -24.77
C THR A 245 -46.38 -7.23 -24.24
N ASP A 246 -47.56 -7.80 -23.97
CA ASP A 246 -48.74 -7.08 -23.46
C ASP A 246 -48.86 -7.15 -21.93
N LEU A 247 -47.84 -7.66 -21.22
CA LEU A 247 -47.83 -7.74 -19.75
C LEU A 247 -47.15 -6.52 -19.15
N HIS A 248 -47.92 -5.46 -18.94
CA HIS A 248 -47.42 -4.18 -18.47
C HIS A 248 -46.94 -4.17 -17.01
N ASN A 249 -47.23 -5.21 -16.22
CA ASN A 249 -46.75 -5.33 -14.84
C ASN A 249 -45.48 -6.18 -14.71
N MET A 250 -44.99 -6.77 -15.80
CA MET A 250 -43.85 -7.67 -15.76
C MET A 250 -42.55 -6.90 -15.51
N THR A 251 -41.87 -7.22 -14.43
CA THR A 251 -40.60 -6.61 -14.01
C THR A 251 -39.42 -7.54 -14.28
N ALA A 252 -39.59 -8.85 -14.15
CA ALA A 252 -38.49 -9.80 -14.28
C ALA A 252 -38.86 -11.01 -15.15
N LEU A 253 -38.01 -11.29 -16.15
CA LEU A 253 -38.13 -12.43 -17.05
C LEU A 253 -36.78 -13.17 -17.17
N TYR A 254 -36.72 -14.39 -16.63
CA TYR A 254 -35.55 -15.25 -16.69
C TYR A 254 -35.87 -16.52 -17.51
N LEU A 255 -35.28 -16.62 -18.70
CA LEU A 255 -35.39 -17.76 -19.62
C LEU A 255 -34.02 -18.43 -19.87
N ASP A 256 -33.03 -18.13 -19.04
CA ASP A 256 -31.65 -18.58 -19.24
C ASP A 256 -31.48 -20.10 -19.13
N SER A 257 -30.39 -20.65 -19.67
CA SER A 257 -30.06 -22.08 -19.56
C SER A 257 -31.20 -22.98 -20.06
N ASN A 258 -31.62 -22.77 -21.30
CA ASN A 258 -32.65 -23.53 -22.01
C ASN A 258 -32.18 -23.82 -23.45
N GLN A 259 -33.09 -24.22 -24.35
CA GLN A 259 -32.79 -24.54 -25.75
C GLN A 259 -33.50 -23.60 -26.74
N PHE A 260 -33.83 -22.37 -26.34
CA PHE A 260 -34.47 -21.39 -27.23
C PHE A 260 -33.55 -20.99 -28.38
N ASN A 261 -34.11 -20.82 -29.58
CA ASN A 261 -33.37 -20.45 -30.79
C ASN A 261 -34.05 -19.34 -31.59
N GLY A 262 -33.50 -18.98 -32.75
CA GLY A 262 -33.98 -17.87 -33.57
C GLY A 262 -33.53 -16.51 -33.03
N SER A 263 -34.07 -15.42 -33.56
CA SER A 263 -33.62 -14.06 -33.25
C SER A 263 -34.53 -13.31 -32.26
N ILE A 264 -33.93 -12.36 -31.54
CA ILE A 264 -34.66 -11.46 -30.66
C ILE A 264 -35.56 -10.54 -31.52
N PRO A 265 -36.88 -10.49 -31.29
CA PRO A 265 -37.82 -9.71 -32.10
C PRO A 265 -37.76 -8.21 -31.76
N LEU A 266 -38.13 -7.34 -32.70
CA LEU A 266 -38.15 -5.88 -32.48
C LEU A 266 -39.18 -5.48 -31.42
N GLU A 267 -40.27 -6.25 -31.31
CA GLU A 267 -41.37 -6.08 -30.37
C GLU A 267 -40.94 -6.19 -28.90
N ILE A 268 -39.71 -6.69 -28.63
CA ILE A 268 -39.18 -6.76 -27.27
C ILE A 268 -39.15 -5.38 -26.59
N GLY A 269 -38.96 -4.30 -27.38
CA GLY A 269 -38.99 -2.92 -26.90
C GLY A 269 -40.35 -2.45 -26.37
N ASN A 270 -41.43 -3.25 -26.51
CA ASN A 270 -42.73 -2.94 -25.93
C ASN A 270 -42.80 -3.27 -24.43
N MET A 271 -41.88 -4.08 -23.91
CA MET A 271 -41.86 -4.57 -22.53
C MET A 271 -41.22 -3.55 -21.57
N LYS A 272 -41.71 -2.31 -21.57
CA LYS A 272 -41.08 -1.14 -20.92
C LYS A 272 -40.95 -1.22 -19.40
N SER A 273 -41.74 -2.08 -18.76
CA SER A 273 -41.75 -2.26 -17.31
C SER A 273 -40.65 -3.19 -16.79
N LEU A 274 -39.96 -3.91 -17.69
CA LEU A 274 -38.89 -4.83 -17.30
C LEU A 274 -37.73 -4.09 -16.64
N THR A 275 -37.30 -4.63 -15.50
CA THR A 275 -36.08 -4.30 -14.76
C THR A 275 -35.00 -5.36 -14.99
N ASP A 276 -35.42 -6.62 -15.17
CA ASP A 276 -34.51 -7.76 -15.28
C ASP A 276 -34.87 -8.65 -16.46
N LEU A 277 -33.91 -8.86 -17.36
CA LEU A 277 -34.02 -9.76 -18.50
C LEU A 277 -32.79 -10.66 -18.59
N ASN A 278 -33.00 -11.96 -18.43
CA ASN A 278 -31.95 -12.97 -18.61
C ASN A 278 -32.34 -13.99 -19.68
N LEU A 279 -31.61 -13.98 -20.80
CA LEU A 279 -31.77 -14.93 -21.90
C LEU A 279 -30.48 -15.74 -22.13
N SER A 280 -29.54 -15.73 -21.18
CA SER A 280 -28.24 -16.35 -21.38
C SER A 280 -28.31 -17.87 -21.54
N ASN A 281 -27.24 -18.47 -22.06
CA ASN A 281 -27.09 -19.92 -22.17
C ASN A 281 -28.26 -20.57 -22.93
N ASN A 282 -28.47 -20.13 -24.17
CA ASN A 282 -29.46 -20.63 -25.12
C ASN A 282 -28.82 -20.75 -26.51
N ASN A 283 -29.62 -21.01 -27.56
CA ASN A 283 -29.17 -21.09 -28.96
C ASN A 283 -29.65 -19.88 -29.78
N ILE A 284 -29.73 -18.69 -29.17
CA ILE A 284 -30.27 -17.47 -29.80
C ILE A 284 -29.30 -16.96 -30.87
N LEU A 285 -29.83 -16.56 -32.02
CA LEU A 285 -29.11 -16.10 -33.22
C LEU A 285 -29.48 -14.65 -33.57
N GLY A 286 -28.81 -14.08 -34.57
CA GLY A 286 -29.12 -12.76 -35.10
C GLY A 286 -28.58 -11.63 -34.25
N GLU A 287 -29.02 -10.40 -34.53
CA GLU A 287 -28.48 -9.19 -33.91
C GLU A 287 -29.29 -8.73 -32.69
N ILE A 288 -28.68 -7.91 -31.84
CA ILE A 288 -29.39 -7.21 -30.76
C ILE A 288 -30.22 -6.09 -31.39
N PRO A 289 -31.56 -6.08 -31.26
CA PRO A 289 -32.41 -5.10 -31.94
C PRO A 289 -32.23 -3.70 -31.36
N SER A 290 -32.20 -2.67 -32.21
CA SER A 290 -32.09 -1.25 -31.77
C SER A 290 -33.28 -0.77 -30.94
N THR A 291 -34.41 -1.48 -30.96
CA THR A 291 -35.57 -1.22 -30.09
C THR A 291 -35.27 -1.47 -28.60
N ILE A 292 -34.11 -2.05 -28.25
CA ILE A 292 -33.65 -2.24 -26.87
C ILE A 292 -33.57 -0.92 -26.08
N ARG A 293 -33.33 0.21 -26.76
CA ARG A 293 -33.38 1.56 -26.13
C ARG A 293 -34.70 1.90 -25.45
N HIS A 294 -35.80 1.21 -25.80
CA HIS A 294 -37.11 1.51 -25.23
C HIS A 294 -37.28 0.95 -23.80
N PHE A 295 -36.33 0.14 -23.33
CA PHE A 295 -36.24 -0.31 -21.95
C PHE A 295 -35.75 0.81 -21.03
N THR A 296 -36.68 1.60 -20.51
CA THR A 296 -36.38 2.74 -19.63
C THR A 296 -35.98 2.35 -18.21
N ASN A 297 -36.45 1.20 -17.73
CA ASN A 297 -36.25 0.75 -16.34
C ASN A 297 -35.30 -0.45 -16.21
N LEU A 298 -34.78 -0.98 -17.33
CA LEU A 298 -34.00 -2.21 -17.32
C LEU A 298 -32.65 -1.97 -16.66
N SER A 299 -32.42 -2.65 -15.54
CA SER A 299 -31.19 -2.63 -14.76
C SER A 299 -30.29 -3.82 -15.03
N TYR A 300 -30.87 -4.98 -15.32
CA TYR A 300 -30.14 -6.23 -15.54
C TYR A 300 -30.44 -6.79 -16.93
N LEU A 301 -29.41 -6.89 -17.77
CA LEU A 301 -29.49 -7.52 -19.08
C LEU A 301 -28.37 -8.55 -19.25
N SER A 302 -28.75 -9.81 -19.46
CA SER A 302 -27.82 -10.89 -19.76
C SER A 302 -28.27 -11.67 -20.99
N LEU A 303 -27.42 -11.66 -22.02
CA LEU A 303 -27.58 -12.39 -23.28
C LEU A 303 -26.40 -13.34 -23.54
N SER A 304 -25.58 -13.59 -22.52
CA SER A 304 -24.33 -14.35 -22.65
C SER A 304 -24.54 -15.81 -23.07
N TRP A 305 -23.51 -16.47 -23.58
CA TRP A 305 -23.58 -17.88 -23.98
C TRP A 305 -24.71 -18.16 -24.98
N ASN A 306 -24.68 -17.45 -26.10
CA ASN A 306 -25.59 -17.63 -27.23
C ASN A 306 -24.79 -17.57 -28.55
N HIS A 307 -25.47 -17.43 -29.68
CA HIS A 307 -24.89 -17.26 -31.01
C HIS A 307 -25.27 -15.90 -31.62
N ILE A 308 -25.40 -14.87 -30.78
CA ILE A 308 -25.77 -13.51 -31.22
C ILE A 308 -24.62 -12.92 -32.04
N SER A 309 -24.96 -12.35 -33.19
CA SER A 309 -24.04 -11.76 -34.17
C SER A 309 -24.30 -10.27 -34.37
N GLY A 310 -23.60 -9.63 -35.31
CA GLY A 310 -23.71 -8.20 -35.57
C GLY A 310 -22.93 -7.37 -34.54
N SER A 311 -23.12 -6.05 -34.57
CA SER A 311 -22.46 -5.13 -33.63
C SER A 311 -23.31 -4.83 -32.39
N ILE A 312 -22.66 -4.35 -31.34
CA ILE A 312 -23.35 -3.80 -30.16
C ILE A 312 -24.07 -2.52 -30.61
N PRO A 313 -25.40 -2.42 -30.49
CA PRO A 313 -26.13 -1.24 -30.96
C PRO A 313 -25.85 -0.01 -30.08
N ILE A 314 -25.56 1.14 -30.71
CA ILE A 314 -25.30 2.42 -30.02
C ILE A 314 -26.46 2.85 -29.12
N GLU A 315 -27.67 2.38 -29.45
CA GLU A 315 -28.90 2.54 -28.70
C GLU A 315 -28.83 2.08 -27.24
N ILE A 316 -27.96 1.12 -26.90
CA ILE A 316 -27.76 0.69 -25.50
C ILE A 316 -27.32 1.86 -24.62
N GLY A 317 -26.55 2.81 -25.17
CA GLY A 317 -26.12 4.02 -24.45
C GLY A 317 -27.26 4.90 -23.92
N LYS A 318 -28.52 4.66 -24.34
CA LYS A 318 -29.71 5.38 -23.86
C LYS A 318 -30.38 4.72 -22.65
N MET A 319 -29.86 3.59 -22.18
CA MET A 319 -30.43 2.82 -21.07
C MET A 319 -29.83 3.27 -19.74
N GLU A 320 -30.27 4.44 -19.25
CA GLU A 320 -29.70 5.11 -18.05
C GLU A 320 -29.78 4.27 -16.75
N SER A 321 -30.79 3.40 -16.65
CA SER A 321 -31.02 2.52 -15.51
C SER A 321 -30.12 1.26 -15.51
N LEU A 322 -29.41 0.99 -16.60
CA LEU A 322 -28.67 -0.26 -16.78
C LEU A 322 -27.46 -0.32 -15.84
N THR A 323 -27.45 -1.31 -14.94
CA THR A 323 -26.36 -1.53 -13.97
C THR A 323 -25.53 -2.77 -14.31
N TYR A 324 -26.13 -3.76 -14.97
CA TYR A 324 -25.49 -5.02 -15.33
C TYR A 324 -25.75 -5.33 -16.81
N LEU A 325 -24.68 -5.44 -17.60
CA LEU A 325 -24.71 -5.84 -19.00
C LEU A 325 -23.74 -7.00 -19.25
N ASN A 326 -24.27 -8.16 -19.64
CA ASN A 326 -23.46 -9.33 -19.99
C ASN A 326 -23.81 -9.85 -21.38
N LEU A 327 -22.90 -9.65 -22.34
CA LEU A 327 -22.98 -10.11 -23.73
C LEU A 327 -21.88 -11.15 -24.05
N SER A 328 -21.19 -11.67 -23.04
CA SER A 328 -20.06 -12.57 -23.24
C SER A 328 -20.43 -13.89 -23.92
N ASN A 329 -19.45 -14.57 -24.53
CA ASN A 329 -19.62 -15.87 -25.18
C ASN A 329 -20.71 -15.82 -26.28
N ASN A 330 -20.47 -14.98 -27.28
CA ASN A 330 -21.32 -14.80 -28.46
C ASN A 330 -20.45 -14.63 -29.72
N ASN A 331 -21.09 -14.29 -30.84
CA ASN A 331 -20.46 -14.05 -32.14
C ASN A 331 -20.47 -12.56 -32.52
N ILE A 332 -20.45 -11.65 -31.54
CA ILE A 332 -20.56 -10.20 -31.75
C ILE A 332 -19.29 -9.67 -32.40
N ILE A 333 -19.43 -8.82 -33.41
CA ILE A 333 -18.36 -8.20 -34.20
C ILE A 333 -18.39 -6.67 -34.07
N GLY A 334 -17.40 -5.99 -34.65
CA GLY A 334 -17.33 -4.53 -34.68
C GLY A 334 -16.76 -3.93 -33.40
N GLU A 335 -16.81 -2.60 -33.31
CA GLU A 335 -16.20 -1.86 -32.21
C GLU A 335 -17.12 -1.77 -30.98
N ILE A 336 -16.53 -1.56 -29.81
CA ILE A 336 -17.29 -1.20 -28.60
C ILE A 336 -17.80 0.24 -28.78
N PRO A 337 -19.11 0.50 -28.79
CA PRO A 337 -19.65 1.83 -29.04
C PRO A 337 -19.32 2.79 -27.90
N ILE A 338 -18.85 3.99 -28.24
CA ILE A 338 -18.53 5.06 -27.28
C ILE A 338 -19.77 5.46 -26.47
N GLU A 339 -20.97 5.35 -27.05
CA GLU A 339 -22.24 5.64 -26.40
C GLU A 339 -22.51 4.74 -25.19
N LEU A 340 -21.85 3.58 -25.06
CA LEU A 340 -21.98 2.73 -23.87
C LEU A 340 -21.52 3.46 -22.59
N ALA A 341 -20.63 4.45 -22.72
CA ALA A 341 -20.23 5.33 -21.61
C ALA A 341 -21.35 6.27 -21.12
N ASN A 342 -22.45 6.41 -21.87
CA ASN A 342 -23.62 7.20 -21.43
C ASN A 342 -24.50 6.43 -20.44
N CYS A 343 -24.30 5.12 -20.27
CA CYS A 343 -25.00 4.32 -19.26
C CYS A 343 -24.44 4.61 -17.86
N SER A 344 -24.73 5.79 -17.31
CA SER A 344 -24.10 6.30 -16.09
C SER A 344 -24.21 5.38 -14.87
N SER A 345 -25.23 4.51 -14.82
CA SER A 345 -25.45 3.57 -13.71
C SER A 345 -24.70 2.23 -13.88
N LEU A 346 -23.99 2.03 -14.99
CA LEU A 346 -23.39 0.75 -15.34
C LEU A 346 -22.28 0.38 -14.35
N ALA A 347 -22.46 -0.75 -13.66
CA ALA A 347 -21.57 -1.25 -12.63
C ALA A 347 -20.81 -2.50 -13.07
N ASN A 348 -21.41 -3.32 -13.93
CA ASN A 348 -20.82 -4.58 -14.38
C ASN A 348 -21.01 -4.73 -15.90
N LEU A 349 -19.90 -4.85 -16.62
CA LEU A 349 -19.87 -5.01 -18.07
C LEU A 349 -19.04 -6.22 -18.46
N SER A 350 -19.65 -7.22 -19.09
CA SER A 350 -18.93 -8.37 -19.63
C SER A 350 -19.21 -8.53 -21.12
N LEU A 351 -18.17 -8.39 -21.94
CA LEU A 351 -18.18 -8.54 -23.40
C LEU A 351 -17.21 -9.64 -23.88
N SER A 352 -16.67 -10.44 -22.96
CA SER A 352 -15.62 -11.41 -23.24
C SER A 352 -16.05 -12.53 -24.19
N HIS A 353 -15.10 -13.21 -24.83
CA HIS A 353 -15.37 -14.31 -25.77
C HIS A 353 -16.33 -13.89 -26.89
N ASN A 354 -15.91 -12.86 -27.64
CA ASN A 354 -16.58 -12.35 -28.84
C ASN A 354 -15.52 -12.06 -29.92
N TYR A 355 -15.92 -11.44 -31.01
CA TYR A 355 -15.05 -11.01 -32.11
C TYR A 355 -14.96 -9.47 -32.20
N LEU A 356 -15.07 -8.77 -31.06
CA LEU A 356 -15.01 -7.31 -31.02
C LEU A 356 -13.61 -6.82 -31.44
N ASN A 357 -13.56 -5.74 -32.20
CA ASN A 357 -12.33 -5.14 -32.71
C ASN A 357 -12.25 -3.63 -32.41
N GLY A 358 -11.21 -2.97 -32.91
CA GLY A 358 -10.95 -1.56 -32.62
C GLY A 358 -10.44 -1.32 -31.20
N SER A 359 -10.32 -0.06 -30.83
CA SER A 359 -9.80 0.35 -29.51
C SER A 359 -10.84 0.33 -28.42
N ILE A 360 -10.41 0.07 -27.18
CA ILE A 360 -11.25 0.26 -25.99
C ILE A 360 -11.58 1.76 -25.84
N PRO A 361 -12.87 2.17 -25.87
CA PRO A 361 -13.23 3.58 -25.72
C PRO A 361 -12.81 4.13 -24.37
N SER A 362 -12.02 5.21 -24.38
CA SER A 362 -11.54 5.84 -23.15
C SER A 362 -12.66 6.37 -22.25
N GLN A 363 -13.82 6.69 -22.83
CA GLN A 363 -15.00 7.22 -22.16
C GLN A 363 -15.62 6.20 -21.20
N LEU A 364 -15.35 4.90 -21.37
CA LEU A 364 -15.77 3.90 -20.38
C LEU A 364 -15.13 4.14 -19.01
N SER A 365 -14.01 4.89 -18.94
CA SER A 365 -13.42 5.33 -17.67
C SER A 365 -14.21 6.42 -16.94
N ASP A 366 -15.14 7.10 -17.63
CA ASP A 366 -15.97 8.16 -17.04
C ASP A 366 -17.17 7.57 -16.25
N LEU A 367 -17.40 6.25 -16.36
CA LEU A 367 -18.46 5.54 -15.64
C LEU A 367 -18.11 5.37 -14.15
N SER A 368 -18.57 6.30 -13.32
CA SER A 368 -18.26 6.36 -11.89
C SER A 368 -18.68 5.14 -11.07
N PHE A 369 -19.65 4.35 -11.55
CA PHE A 369 -20.15 3.16 -10.87
C PHE A 369 -19.54 1.85 -11.39
N LEU A 370 -18.70 1.89 -12.43
CA LEU A 370 -18.14 0.69 -13.06
C LEU A 370 -17.15 0.00 -12.11
N ARG A 371 -17.49 -1.22 -11.69
CA ARG A 371 -16.71 -2.03 -10.73
C ARG A 371 -16.08 -3.25 -11.35
N PHE A 372 -16.73 -3.81 -12.38
CA PHE A 372 -16.26 -4.99 -13.07
C PHE A 372 -16.32 -4.77 -14.58
N ILE A 373 -15.22 -5.06 -15.27
CA ILE A 373 -15.23 -5.15 -16.73
C ILE A 373 -14.44 -6.35 -17.25
N ASP A 374 -15.07 -7.18 -18.07
CA ASP A 374 -14.41 -8.30 -18.73
C ASP A 374 -14.51 -8.16 -20.26
N LEU A 375 -13.39 -7.83 -20.88
CA LEU A 375 -13.23 -7.70 -22.33
C LEU A 375 -12.35 -8.82 -22.91
N SER A 376 -12.03 -9.85 -22.12
CA SER A 376 -11.09 -10.88 -22.53
C SER A 376 -11.56 -11.70 -23.74
N TYR A 377 -10.65 -12.38 -24.43
CA TYR A 377 -10.96 -13.22 -25.60
C TYR A 377 -11.75 -12.45 -26.67
N ASN A 378 -11.15 -11.38 -27.17
CA ASN A 378 -11.67 -10.57 -28.28
C ASN A 378 -10.52 -10.24 -29.24
N ASN A 379 -10.79 -9.38 -30.22
CA ASN A 379 -9.83 -8.92 -31.22
C ASN A 379 -9.53 -7.41 -31.08
N LEU A 380 -9.62 -6.88 -29.85
CA LEU A 380 -9.42 -5.46 -29.53
C LEU A 380 -7.96 -5.06 -29.75
N THR A 381 -7.74 -3.84 -30.24
CA THR A 381 -6.44 -3.28 -30.59
C THR A 381 -6.18 -1.94 -29.87
N GLY A 382 -5.00 -1.36 -30.07
CA GLY A 382 -4.63 -0.07 -29.49
C GLY A 382 -4.25 -0.14 -28.01
N ASN A 383 -4.08 1.04 -27.42
CA ASN A 383 -3.58 1.17 -26.05
C ASN A 383 -4.70 0.98 -25.01
N ILE A 384 -4.34 0.43 -23.85
CA ILE A 384 -5.24 0.38 -22.69
C ILE A 384 -5.46 1.81 -22.16
N PRO A 385 -6.72 2.29 -22.02
CA PRO A 385 -6.97 3.63 -21.50
C PRO A 385 -6.34 3.84 -20.11
N PRO A 386 -5.55 4.93 -19.90
CA PRO A 386 -4.82 5.15 -18.63
C PRO A 386 -5.72 5.25 -17.40
N CYS A 387 -6.99 5.61 -17.61
CA CYS A 387 -7.96 5.96 -16.59
C CYS A 387 -8.93 4.82 -16.24
N PHE A 388 -8.66 3.61 -16.69
CA PHE A 388 -9.45 2.41 -16.38
C PHE A 388 -9.28 1.98 -14.91
N PHE A 389 -9.57 2.86 -13.94
CA PHE A 389 -9.46 2.56 -12.52
C PHE A 389 -10.68 1.77 -12.06
N ILE A 390 -10.71 0.49 -12.40
CA ILE A 390 -11.81 -0.42 -12.10
C ILE A 390 -11.33 -1.44 -11.06
N LEU A 391 -12.19 -1.75 -10.09
CA LEU A 391 -11.88 -2.68 -9.00
C LEU A 391 -11.41 -4.03 -9.56
N GLU A 392 -12.15 -4.56 -10.53
CA GLU A 392 -11.85 -5.83 -11.18
C GLU A 392 -11.97 -5.68 -12.70
N PHE A 393 -10.91 -6.05 -13.45
CA PHE A 393 -10.99 -6.12 -14.90
C PHE A 393 -10.23 -7.31 -15.47
N ASN A 394 -10.62 -7.72 -16.67
CA ASN A 394 -9.90 -8.71 -17.48
C ASN A 394 -9.85 -8.28 -18.95
N LEU A 395 -8.64 -8.09 -19.48
CA LEU A 395 -8.35 -7.69 -20.86
C LEU A 395 -7.54 -8.77 -21.61
N SER A 396 -7.43 -9.96 -21.05
CA SER A 396 -6.60 -11.04 -21.59
C SER A 396 -7.06 -11.51 -22.97
N TYR A 397 -6.16 -12.11 -23.74
CA TYR A 397 -6.43 -12.69 -25.05
C TYR A 397 -7.09 -11.70 -26.02
N ASN A 398 -6.42 -10.56 -26.21
CA ASN A 398 -6.74 -9.54 -27.22
C ASN A 398 -5.49 -9.25 -28.07
N SER A 399 -5.56 -8.19 -28.91
CA SER A 399 -4.43 -7.65 -29.68
C SER A 399 -4.04 -6.24 -29.19
N LEU A 400 -4.14 -6.00 -27.87
CA LEU A 400 -3.80 -4.71 -27.26
C LEU A 400 -2.28 -4.49 -27.30
N GLU A 401 -1.89 -3.24 -27.46
CA GLU A 401 -0.50 -2.82 -27.63
C GLU A 401 -0.13 -1.66 -26.69
N GLY A 402 1.16 -1.37 -26.61
CA GLY A 402 1.67 -0.21 -25.88
C GLY A 402 1.96 -0.49 -24.40
N ARG A 403 2.26 0.60 -23.67
CA ARG A 403 2.75 0.51 -22.29
C ARG A 403 1.59 0.32 -21.32
N ILE A 404 1.69 -0.68 -20.45
CA ILE A 404 0.78 -0.86 -19.31
C ILE A 404 1.06 0.23 -18.28
N SER A 405 0.04 1.01 -17.93
CA SER A 405 0.13 2.07 -16.93
C SER A 405 0.52 1.51 -15.56
N ASN A 406 1.35 2.26 -14.81
CA ASN A 406 1.79 1.82 -13.49
C ASN A 406 0.63 1.69 -12.47
N ILE A 407 -0.53 2.29 -12.77
CA ILE A 407 -1.75 2.21 -11.96
C ILE A 407 -2.23 0.76 -11.80
N PHE A 408 -1.93 -0.13 -12.76
CA PHE A 408 -2.37 -1.53 -12.74
C PHE A 408 -1.47 -2.47 -11.94
N GLN A 409 -0.50 -1.94 -11.18
CA GLN A 409 0.48 -2.73 -10.44
C GLN A 409 -0.11 -3.68 -9.39
N TYR A 410 -1.36 -3.45 -8.98
CA TYR A 410 -2.06 -4.25 -7.98
C TYR A 410 -3.02 -5.28 -8.60
N HIS A 411 -3.18 -5.29 -9.92
CA HIS A 411 -4.05 -6.21 -10.63
C HIS A 411 -3.31 -7.49 -11.02
N SER A 412 -4.03 -8.61 -11.13
CA SER A 412 -3.43 -9.90 -11.51
C SER A 412 -2.82 -9.84 -12.91
N PHE A 413 -1.63 -10.45 -13.09
CA PHE A 413 -1.01 -10.64 -14.40
C PHE A 413 -1.95 -11.33 -15.40
N ASP A 414 -2.82 -12.22 -14.89
CA ASP A 414 -3.78 -12.97 -15.69
C ASP A 414 -4.77 -12.06 -16.44
N ALA A 415 -4.98 -10.82 -15.97
CA ALA A 415 -5.86 -9.86 -16.63
C ALA A 415 -5.30 -9.35 -17.97
N PHE A 416 -4.02 -9.60 -18.28
CA PHE A 416 -3.35 -9.06 -19.48
C PHE A 416 -2.76 -10.13 -20.39
N ILE A 417 -2.74 -11.39 -19.96
CA ILE A 417 -2.11 -12.49 -20.70
C ILE A 417 -2.69 -12.62 -22.11
N GLY A 418 -1.89 -13.04 -23.09
CA GLY A 418 -2.36 -13.24 -24.47
C GLY A 418 -2.31 -11.99 -25.37
N ASN A 419 -2.06 -10.80 -24.83
CA ASN A 419 -1.74 -9.60 -25.61
C ASN A 419 -0.24 -9.53 -25.89
N LYS A 420 0.18 -9.71 -27.14
CA LYS A 420 1.61 -9.92 -27.49
C LYS A 420 2.44 -8.64 -27.50
N ASP A 421 1.81 -7.50 -27.77
CA ASP A 421 2.48 -6.22 -27.99
C ASP A 421 2.36 -5.28 -26.78
N LEU A 422 1.84 -5.78 -25.65
CA LEU A 422 1.89 -5.09 -24.37
C LEU A 422 3.29 -5.16 -23.76
N CYS A 423 3.73 -4.04 -23.20
CA CYS A 423 5.04 -3.92 -22.56
C CYS A 423 4.93 -3.08 -21.27
N GLY A 424 5.87 -3.24 -20.34
CA GLY A 424 5.84 -2.50 -19.08
C GLY A 424 6.88 -2.99 -18.08
N ASP A 425 7.12 -2.21 -17.03
CA ASP A 425 8.14 -2.51 -16.01
C ASP A 425 7.65 -3.54 -14.95
N PHE A 426 6.60 -4.30 -15.30
CA PHE A 426 5.95 -5.30 -14.45
C PHE A 426 6.52 -6.70 -14.66
N LYS A 427 6.49 -7.50 -13.59
CA LYS A 427 6.96 -8.88 -13.62
C LYS A 427 6.13 -9.71 -14.62
N GLY A 428 6.75 -10.12 -15.73
CA GLY A 428 6.12 -10.95 -16.77
C GLY A 428 5.97 -10.29 -18.14
N PHE A 429 6.20 -8.98 -18.26
CA PHE A 429 6.20 -8.26 -19.55
C PHE A 429 7.61 -7.84 -19.98
N SER A 430 7.84 -7.75 -21.29
CA SER A 430 9.08 -7.18 -21.84
C SER A 430 9.10 -5.67 -21.64
N HIS A 431 10.30 -5.10 -21.48
CA HIS A 431 10.44 -3.64 -21.41
C HIS A 431 10.07 -3.03 -22.76
N CYS A 432 9.31 -1.94 -22.75
CA CYS A 432 8.90 -1.27 -23.97
C CYS A 432 10.12 -0.85 -24.79
N PRO A 433 10.19 -1.17 -26.09
CA PRO A 433 11.29 -0.75 -26.95
C PRO A 433 11.32 0.78 -27.00
N SER A 434 12.32 1.37 -26.34
CA SER A 434 12.52 2.81 -26.38
C SER A 434 13.07 3.19 -27.76
N SER A 435 12.63 4.32 -28.33
CA SER A 435 13.13 4.94 -29.57
C SER A 435 14.65 5.25 -29.58
N SER A 436 15.38 4.82 -28.55
CA SER A 436 16.82 4.94 -28.37
C SER A 436 17.64 3.73 -28.90
N GLN A 437 17.00 2.65 -29.37
CA GLN A 437 17.74 1.48 -29.87
C GLN A 437 18.42 1.68 -31.24
N ILE A 438 18.05 2.70 -32.02
CA ILE A 438 18.76 3.07 -33.26
C ILE A 438 20.04 3.88 -32.95
N MET A 439 20.01 4.66 -31.86
CA MET A 439 21.14 5.53 -31.46
C MET A 439 22.30 4.77 -30.80
N SER A 440 22.05 3.56 -30.27
CA SER A 440 23.11 2.75 -29.64
C SER A 440 24.08 2.14 -30.66
N LYS A 441 23.61 1.85 -31.88
CA LYS A 441 24.49 1.40 -32.99
C LYS A 441 25.38 2.51 -33.53
N ILE A 442 24.97 3.77 -33.44
CA ILE A 442 25.77 4.93 -33.89
C ILE A 442 26.85 5.30 -32.87
N LYS A 443 26.59 5.10 -31.56
CA LYS A 443 27.56 5.41 -30.49
C LYS A 443 28.74 4.43 -30.41
N MET A 444 28.67 3.26 -31.06
CA MET A 444 29.79 2.32 -31.12
C MET A 444 30.83 2.66 -32.20
N LEU A 445 30.52 3.55 -33.15
CA LEU A 445 31.45 3.90 -34.24
C LEU A 445 32.34 5.12 -33.91
N LEU A 446 31.88 5.99 -33.01
CA LEU A 446 32.58 7.24 -32.62
C LEU A 446 33.87 7.01 -31.79
N PRO A 447 33.95 6.03 -30.86
CA PRO A 447 35.18 5.77 -30.11
C PRO A 447 36.27 5.15 -30.99
N LEU A 448 35.88 4.35 -31.99
CA LEU A 448 36.79 3.66 -32.91
C LEU A 448 37.46 4.65 -33.89
N THR A 449 36.76 5.68 -34.34
CA THR A 449 37.33 6.73 -35.19
C THR A 449 38.21 7.69 -34.41
N ILE A 450 37.84 8.03 -33.17
CA ILE A 450 38.66 8.87 -32.27
C ILE A 450 39.96 8.14 -31.88
N LEU A 451 39.91 6.84 -31.60
CA LEU A 451 41.09 6.03 -31.29
C LEU A 451 42.06 5.94 -32.48
N PHE A 452 41.55 5.83 -33.70
CA PHE A 452 42.37 5.78 -34.92
C PHE A 452 43.04 7.14 -35.24
N VAL A 453 42.35 8.25 -35.00
CA VAL A 453 42.91 9.60 -35.16
C VAL A 453 43.96 9.91 -34.08
N LEU A 454 43.73 9.47 -32.84
CA LEU A 454 44.71 9.61 -31.74
C LEU A 454 45.97 8.76 -31.97
N LEU A 455 45.85 7.57 -32.55
CA LEU A 455 46.99 6.73 -32.94
C LEU A 455 47.83 7.38 -34.05
N LEU A 456 47.19 8.01 -35.05
CA LEU A 456 47.89 8.73 -36.12
C LEU A 456 48.58 10.01 -35.61
N LEU A 457 47.95 10.75 -34.69
CA LEU A 457 48.54 11.93 -34.04
C LEU A 457 49.69 11.54 -33.10
N TRP A 458 49.58 10.40 -32.41
CA TRP A 458 50.64 9.89 -31.55
C TRP A 458 51.88 9.46 -32.36
N CYS A 459 51.69 8.79 -33.50
CA CYS A 459 52.77 8.50 -34.44
C CYS A 459 53.42 9.78 -35.03
N PHE A 460 52.63 10.83 -35.26
CA PHE A 460 53.13 12.12 -35.74
C PHE A 460 53.96 12.87 -34.69
N PHE A 461 53.56 12.86 -33.41
CA PHE A 461 54.30 13.51 -32.32
C PHE A 461 55.52 12.74 -31.83
N TYR A 462 55.49 11.39 -31.88
CA TYR A 462 56.64 10.56 -31.49
C TYR A 462 57.84 10.76 -32.43
N SER A 463 57.60 11.15 -33.69
CA SER A 463 58.65 11.46 -34.68
C SER A 463 59.30 12.86 -34.54
N ARG A 464 58.82 13.71 -33.62
CA ARG A 464 59.26 15.12 -33.51
C ARG A 464 59.85 15.54 -32.16
N CYS A 465 59.92 14.66 -31.15
CA CYS A 465 60.45 15.02 -29.82
C CYS A 465 61.52 14.06 -29.26
N TRP A 466 62.42 13.56 -30.11
CA TRP A 466 63.77 13.26 -29.66
C TRP A 466 64.65 14.41 -30.11
N VAL A 467 65.02 15.31 -29.18
CA VAL A 467 66.20 16.21 -29.15
C VAL A 467 65.95 17.39 -28.18
N ILE A 468 66.84 17.51 -27.17
CA ILE A 468 67.04 18.61 -26.18
C ILE A 468 66.01 18.66 -25.02
N GLY A 469 66.35 18.71 -23.73
CA GLY A 469 67.60 18.83 -22.99
C GLY A 469 67.30 18.98 -21.47
N LYS A 470 68.16 18.40 -20.62
CA LYS A 470 68.07 18.36 -19.15
C LYS A 470 67.98 19.75 -18.49
N THR A 471 67.32 19.86 -17.32
CA THR A 471 67.96 20.33 -16.05
C THR A 471 67.08 20.14 -14.81
N GLN A 472 67.74 20.02 -13.66
CA GLN A 472 67.30 19.58 -12.34
C GLN A 472 66.46 20.60 -11.53
N SER A 473 65.62 20.12 -10.61
CA SER A 473 65.69 20.49 -9.19
C SER A 473 64.94 19.48 -8.31
N ASN A 474 65.58 19.06 -7.20
CA ASN A 474 65.00 18.18 -6.17
C ASN A 474 64.02 18.95 -5.27
N PRO A 475 63.11 18.25 -4.56
CA PRO A 475 63.22 18.30 -3.11
C PRO A 475 63.08 16.95 -2.38
N SER A 476 63.96 16.83 -1.38
CA SER A 476 63.95 16.05 -0.14
C SER A 476 62.95 14.90 0.07
N LYS A 477 63.53 13.70 0.28
CA LYS A 477 62.98 12.65 1.13
C LYS A 477 62.88 13.14 2.58
N THR A 478 61.70 13.10 3.19
CA THR A 478 61.57 12.98 4.64
C THR A 478 61.13 11.57 4.99
N LYS A 479 61.95 10.91 5.80
CA LYS A 479 61.60 9.71 6.55
C LYS A 479 60.52 10.11 7.57
N ASN A 480 59.39 9.42 7.58
CA ASN A 480 58.72 8.90 8.79
C ASN A 480 57.42 8.22 8.36
N GLY A 481 57.34 6.92 8.58
CA GLY A 481 56.13 6.15 8.40
C GLY A 481 55.03 6.61 9.36
N ASP A 482 53.79 6.40 8.96
CA ASP A 482 52.58 6.73 9.73
C ASP A 482 52.59 6.02 11.10
N LEU A 483 52.98 6.77 12.13
CA LEU A 483 53.25 6.32 13.50
C LEU A 483 51.97 5.94 14.28
N PHE A 484 50.79 6.03 13.68
CA PHE A 484 49.53 5.62 14.33
C PHE A 484 49.25 4.11 14.23
N SER A 485 50.13 3.35 13.58
CA SER A 485 50.05 1.89 13.48
C SER A 485 50.83 1.12 14.55
N ILE A 486 51.63 1.80 15.39
CA ILE A 486 52.53 1.16 16.37
C ILE A 486 52.45 1.83 17.76
N TRP A 487 51.26 2.03 18.32
CA TRP A 487 51.14 2.25 19.76
C TRP A 487 50.73 0.93 20.41
N ASN A 488 51.74 0.20 20.91
CA ASN A 488 51.51 -1.01 21.69
C ASN A 488 50.69 -0.68 22.95
N PHE A 489 49.80 -1.60 23.31
CA PHE A 489 48.75 -1.51 24.35
C PHE A 489 49.26 -1.17 25.77
N ASP A 490 50.58 -1.17 25.97
CA ASP A 490 51.30 -0.99 27.23
C ASP A 490 52.06 0.34 27.35
N GLY A 491 51.93 1.26 26.39
CA GLY A 491 52.18 2.71 26.58
C GLY A 491 53.61 3.16 26.90
N LYS A 492 54.61 2.27 26.86
CA LYS A 492 56.02 2.59 27.20
C LYS A 492 56.70 3.53 26.20
N ILE A 493 56.48 3.34 24.89
CA ILE A 493 57.10 4.17 23.84
C ILE A 493 56.42 5.55 23.76
N ALA A 494 55.09 5.60 23.93
CA ALA A 494 54.35 6.87 23.95
C ALA A 494 54.69 7.75 25.17
N TYR A 495 55.13 7.16 26.29
CA TYR A 495 55.50 7.90 27.49
C TYR A 495 56.74 8.78 27.27
N GLU A 496 57.78 8.26 26.61
CA GLU A 496 59.04 9.00 26.42
C GLU A 496 58.86 10.17 25.44
N ASP A 497 58.22 9.93 24.28
CA ASP A 497 57.94 10.96 23.27
C ASP A 497 57.06 12.11 23.82
N ILE A 498 56.12 11.79 24.71
CA ILE A 498 55.18 12.78 25.30
C ILE A 498 55.85 13.59 26.42
N ILE A 499 56.67 12.95 27.25
CA ILE A 499 57.47 13.66 28.26
C ILE A 499 58.45 14.62 27.59
N GLU A 500 59.09 14.22 26.50
CA GLU A 500 59.97 15.10 25.72
C GLU A 500 59.18 16.25 25.07
N ALA A 501 58.06 15.95 24.38
CA ALA A 501 57.23 16.95 23.71
C ALA A 501 56.62 18.00 24.66
N THR A 502 56.41 17.65 25.93
CA THR A 502 55.87 18.55 26.97
C THR A 502 56.92 19.10 27.92
N LYS A 503 58.20 18.75 27.75
CA LYS A 503 59.30 19.04 28.69
C LYS A 503 58.93 18.67 30.14
N ASP A 504 58.51 17.43 30.33
CA ASP A 504 58.00 16.89 31.60
C ASP A 504 56.78 17.63 32.15
N PHE A 505 55.79 17.87 31.28
CA PHE A 505 54.56 18.60 31.61
C PHE A 505 54.81 19.98 32.22
N ASP A 506 55.76 20.73 31.63
CA ASP A 506 56.05 22.12 32.00
C ASP A 506 54.79 22.98 31.86
N ILE A 507 54.55 23.85 32.86
CA ILE A 507 53.36 24.69 32.95
C ILE A 507 53.14 25.57 31.70
N ARG A 508 54.20 25.89 30.94
CA ARG A 508 54.10 26.67 29.69
C ARG A 508 53.32 25.96 28.59
N TYR A 509 53.19 24.64 28.66
CA TYR A 509 52.38 23.85 27.74
C TYR A 509 50.98 23.59 28.29
N CYS A 510 50.67 23.99 29.53
CA CYS A 510 49.35 23.82 30.13
C CYS A 510 48.36 24.80 29.50
N ILE A 511 47.29 24.26 28.92
CA ILE A 511 46.21 25.01 28.27
C ILE A 511 44.94 25.10 29.12
N GLY A 512 44.90 24.40 30.26
CA GLY A 512 43.80 24.46 31.20
C GLY A 512 44.04 23.53 32.39
N THR A 513 43.57 23.91 33.58
CA THR A 513 43.59 23.05 34.77
C THR A 513 42.16 22.91 35.28
N GLY A 514 41.64 21.69 35.30
CA GLY A 514 40.32 21.35 35.84
C GLY A 514 40.42 20.64 37.19
N GLY A 515 39.28 20.35 37.81
CA GLY A 515 39.21 19.70 39.13
C GLY A 515 39.65 18.22 39.16
N TYR A 516 39.96 17.63 38.01
CA TYR A 516 40.37 16.23 37.87
C TYR A 516 41.73 16.08 37.16
N GLY A 517 42.39 17.18 36.78
CA GLY A 517 43.66 17.14 36.04
C GLY A 517 43.97 18.38 35.20
N SER A 518 45.22 18.48 34.73
CA SER A 518 45.71 19.56 33.88
C SER A 518 45.83 19.09 32.42
N VAL A 519 45.37 19.91 31.48
CA VAL A 519 45.45 19.66 30.04
C VAL A 519 46.64 20.40 29.47
N TYR A 520 47.44 19.71 28.65
CA TYR A 520 48.64 20.24 28.02
C TYR A 520 48.57 20.12 26.50
N LYS A 521 49.07 21.12 25.78
CA LYS A 521 49.27 21.05 24.34
C LYS A 521 50.62 20.42 24.04
N ALA A 522 50.62 19.36 23.25
CA ALA A 522 51.86 18.72 22.79
C ALA A 522 51.89 18.61 21.27
N GLN A 523 53.06 18.84 20.69
CA GLN A 523 53.32 18.55 19.29
C GLN A 523 54.17 17.29 19.20
N LEU A 524 53.61 16.24 18.62
CA LEU A 524 54.30 14.96 18.45
C LEU A 524 55.42 15.08 17.41
N PRO A 525 56.43 14.19 17.41
CA PRO A 525 57.50 14.18 16.40
C PRO A 525 57.01 14.10 14.94
N SER A 526 55.78 13.64 14.72
CA SER A 526 55.11 13.62 13.42
C SER A 526 54.58 14.99 12.94
N GLY A 527 54.70 16.03 13.77
CA GLY A 527 54.16 17.37 13.51
C GLY A 527 52.71 17.55 13.94
N LYS A 528 52.00 16.48 14.32
CA LYS A 528 50.62 16.52 14.78
C LYS A 528 50.51 17.13 16.18
N VAL A 529 49.57 18.06 16.35
CA VAL A 529 49.25 18.68 17.65
C VAL A 529 48.14 17.90 18.34
N VAL A 530 48.32 17.59 19.62
CA VAL A 530 47.38 16.84 20.46
C VAL A 530 47.17 17.52 21.81
N ALA A 531 46.04 17.25 22.46
CA ALA A 531 45.75 17.66 23.82
C ALA A 531 45.95 16.49 24.79
N LEU A 532 46.70 16.72 25.86
CA LEU A 532 47.06 15.72 26.86
C LEU A 532 46.43 16.05 28.21
N LYS A 533 45.43 15.29 28.65
CA LYS A 533 44.82 15.46 29.98
C LYS A 533 45.58 14.60 30.98
N LYS A 534 46.38 15.21 31.85
CA LYS A 534 47.16 14.57 32.93
C LYS A 534 46.43 14.71 34.26
N LEU A 535 46.24 13.59 34.97
CA LEU A 535 45.64 13.59 36.31
C LEU A 535 46.65 14.06 37.37
N HIS A 536 46.20 14.77 38.42
CA HIS A 536 47.10 15.24 39.49
C HIS A 536 47.61 14.08 40.36
N ARG A 537 48.86 14.16 40.79
CA ARG A 537 49.59 13.03 41.41
C ARG A 537 49.03 12.59 42.77
N LEU A 538 48.40 13.50 43.52
CA LEU A 538 47.76 13.22 44.81
C LEU A 538 46.37 12.57 44.67
N GLU A 539 45.75 12.67 43.50
CA GLU A 539 44.41 12.16 43.19
C GLU A 539 44.47 10.77 42.52
N ALA A 540 45.61 10.41 41.93
CA ALA A 540 45.88 9.08 41.37
C ALA A 540 45.89 7.95 42.42
N GLU A 541 45.98 8.29 43.71
CA GLU A 541 45.92 7.36 44.84
C GLU A 541 44.49 7.17 45.38
N ASP A 542 43.53 8.00 44.94
CA ASP A 542 42.12 7.87 45.28
C ASP A 542 41.42 6.93 44.27
N PRO A 543 40.81 5.81 44.73
CA PRO A 543 40.14 4.83 43.87
C PRO A 543 39.04 5.41 42.96
N SER A 544 38.46 6.56 43.33
CA SER A 544 37.41 7.21 42.54
C SER A 544 37.93 7.83 41.23
N PHE A 545 39.19 8.27 41.19
CA PHE A 545 39.80 8.89 40.02
C PHE A 545 40.36 7.87 39.02
N ASP A 546 40.91 6.74 39.51
CA ASP A 546 41.22 5.57 38.67
C ASP A 546 39.97 5.06 37.94
N LYS A 547 38.81 5.11 38.63
CA LYS A 547 37.51 4.76 38.04
C LYS A 547 37.08 5.74 36.95
N SER A 548 37.21 7.05 37.17
CA SER A 548 36.86 8.09 36.18
C SER A 548 37.72 7.97 34.92
N PHE A 549 39.03 7.77 35.08
CA PHE A 549 39.97 7.59 33.96
C PHE A 549 39.64 6.37 33.11
N LYS A 550 39.47 5.21 33.75
CA LYS A 550 39.10 3.96 33.05
C LYS A 550 37.75 4.09 32.35
N ASN A 551 36.81 4.79 32.97
CA ASN A 551 35.49 5.03 32.39
C ASN A 551 35.57 5.92 31.15
N GLU A 552 36.35 7.01 31.19
CA GLU A 552 36.56 7.88 30.04
C GLU A 552 37.20 7.15 28.85
N VAL A 553 38.24 6.33 29.10
CA VAL A 553 38.85 5.45 28.08
C VAL A 553 37.82 4.47 27.52
N GLN A 554 37.05 3.82 28.40
CA GLN A 554 36.06 2.82 28.00
C GLN A 554 34.94 3.41 27.13
N MET A 555 34.44 4.60 27.46
CA MET A 555 33.40 5.27 26.68
C MET A 555 33.93 5.72 25.31
N LEU A 556 35.06 6.44 25.29
CA LEU A 556 35.61 7.01 24.06
C LEU A 556 36.19 5.97 23.09
N THR A 557 36.49 4.77 23.57
CA THR A 557 36.84 3.64 22.68
C THR A 557 35.60 3.07 21.97
N LYS A 558 34.42 3.19 22.59
CA LYS A 558 33.15 2.64 22.08
C LYS A 558 32.38 3.62 21.19
N ILE A 559 32.47 4.93 21.45
CA ILE A 559 31.70 5.95 20.72
C ILE A 559 32.51 6.58 19.60
N ARG A 560 31.86 6.81 18.45
CA ARG A 560 32.42 7.59 17.34
C ARG A 560 31.31 8.43 16.71
N HIS A 561 31.39 9.74 16.90
CA HIS A 561 30.41 10.68 16.37
C HIS A 561 31.10 11.99 15.94
N ARG A 562 30.58 12.65 14.91
CA ARG A 562 31.18 13.87 14.33
C ARG A 562 31.24 15.06 15.31
N ASN A 563 30.42 15.06 16.36
CA ASN A 563 30.35 16.09 17.40
C ASN A 563 30.78 15.57 18.79
N ILE A 564 31.62 14.54 18.84
CA ILE A 564 32.23 14.02 20.08
C ILE A 564 33.75 14.02 19.91
N VAL A 565 34.49 14.45 20.93
CA VAL A 565 35.95 14.53 20.88
C VAL A 565 36.58 13.15 20.62
N LYS A 566 37.52 13.08 19.69
CA LYS A 566 38.25 11.84 19.39
C LYS A 566 39.39 11.59 20.37
N LEU A 567 39.40 10.40 20.98
CA LEU A 567 40.55 9.87 21.72
C LEU A 567 41.53 9.24 20.73
N HIS A 568 42.80 9.64 20.79
CA HIS A 568 43.90 9.08 20.00
C HIS A 568 44.65 7.98 20.75
N GLY A 569 44.68 8.02 22.08
CA GLY A 569 45.30 7.00 22.92
C GLY A 569 45.29 7.38 24.40
N TYR A 570 45.84 6.52 25.24
CA TYR A 570 45.98 6.74 26.67
C TYR A 570 47.27 6.11 27.20
N CYS A 571 47.78 6.59 28.35
CA CYS A 571 48.93 6.02 29.04
C CYS A 571 48.55 5.70 30.49
N LEU A 572 48.79 4.46 30.91
CA LEU A 572 48.60 3.98 32.27
C LEU A 572 49.97 3.59 32.87
N HIS A 573 50.69 4.55 33.45
CA HIS A 573 52.00 4.31 34.05
C HIS A 573 52.02 4.68 35.54
N LYS A 574 52.77 3.92 36.37
CA LYS A 574 52.83 4.10 37.85
C LYS A 574 53.25 5.50 38.33
N ARG A 575 53.82 6.32 37.45
CA ARG A 575 54.27 7.69 37.75
C ARG A 575 53.40 8.78 37.11
N CYS A 576 52.60 8.44 36.10
CA CYS A 576 51.80 9.40 35.35
C CYS A 576 50.68 8.68 34.58
N MET A 577 49.45 9.18 34.69
CA MET A 577 48.30 8.74 33.90
C MET A 577 47.79 9.91 33.07
N PHE A 578 47.63 9.70 31.77
CA PHE A 578 47.13 10.75 30.88
C PHE A 578 46.38 10.22 29.65
N LEU A 579 45.49 11.05 29.11
CA LEU A 579 44.68 10.79 27.92
C LEU A 579 45.13 11.69 26.77
N VAL A 580 45.18 11.14 25.55
CA VAL A 580 45.61 11.85 24.33
C VAL A 580 44.40 12.09 23.45
N TYR A 581 43.95 13.34 23.32
CA TYR A 581 42.83 13.75 22.48
C TYR A 581 43.30 14.47 21.22
N GLN A 582 42.38 14.58 20.25
CA GLN A 582 42.50 15.64 19.25
C GLN A 582 42.56 17.01 19.94
N TYR A 583 43.45 17.88 19.49
CA TYR A 583 43.55 19.24 19.99
C TYR A 583 42.39 20.08 19.43
N MET A 584 41.82 20.95 20.28
CA MET A 584 40.73 21.86 19.91
C MET A 584 41.23 23.30 20.01
N GLU A 585 41.38 23.97 18.87
CA GLU A 585 42.10 25.23 18.75
C GLU A 585 41.46 26.37 19.52
N ARG A 586 40.13 26.36 19.66
CA ARG A 586 39.34 27.45 20.24
C ARG A 586 38.97 27.18 21.71
N GLY A 587 39.37 26.05 22.28
CA GLY A 587 39.14 25.75 23.70
C GLY A 587 37.67 25.47 24.01
N SER A 588 37.23 25.76 25.24
CA SER A 588 35.86 25.53 25.69
C SER A 588 34.91 26.68 25.32
N LEU A 589 33.64 26.34 25.10
CA LEU A 589 32.57 27.30 24.84
C LEU A 589 32.43 28.32 25.98
N PHE A 590 32.60 27.89 27.23
CA PHE A 590 32.58 28.77 28.40
C PHE A 590 33.61 29.91 28.28
N CYS A 591 34.85 29.61 27.89
CA CYS A 591 35.89 30.63 27.74
C CYS A 591 35.53 31.66 26.65
N ILE A 592 34.96 31.19 25.54
CA ILE A 592 34.57 32.05 24.41
C ILE A 592 33.40 32.96 24.79
N LEU A 593 32.35 32.43 25.44
CA LEU A 593 31.19 33.24 25.85
C LEU A 593 31.56 34.25 26.95
N SER A 594 32.55 33.93 27.79
CA SER A 594 33.04 34.80 28.87
C SER A 594 33.94 35.94 28.39
N ASN A 595 34.48 35.86 27.16
CA ASN A 595 35.29 36.90 26.56
C ASN A 595 34.44 37.74 25.59
N ASP A 596 34.26 39.03 25.87
CA ASP A 596 33.39 39.91 25.08
C ASP A 596 33.79 40.02 23.60
N VAL A 597 35.08 39.90 23.28
CA VAL A 597 35.56 39.97 21.89
C VAL A 597 35.31 38.66 21.16
N GLU A 598 35.61 37.53 21.81
CA GLU A 598 35.45 36.21 21.19
C GLU A 598 33.97 35.80 21.08
N ALA A 599 33.11 36.22 22.02
CA ALA A 599 31.68 35.97 21.99
C ALA A 599 30.97 36.62 20.79
N LEU A 600 31.53 37.71 20.24
CA LEU A 600 31.03 38.37 19.02
C LEU A 600 31.34 37.57 17.75
N GLU A 601 32.36 36.71 17.77
CA GLU A 601 32.66 35.83 16.62
C GLU A 601 31.60 34.73 16.44
N LEU A 602 30.88 34.40 17.52
CA LEU A 602 29.72 33.51 17.54
C LEU A 602 28.45 34.29 17.21
N ASP A 603 28.24 34.59 15.94
CA ASP A 603 26.97 35.14 15.45
C ASP A 603 25.79 34.16 15.62
N TRP A 604 24.57 34.63 15.38
CA TRP A 604 23.36 33.82 15.59
C TRP A 604 23.38 32.48 14.85
N PRO A 605 23.76 32.38 13.55
CA PRO A 605 23.90 31.10 12.86
C PRO A 605 24.89 30.14 13.52
N LYS A 606 26.07 30.62 13.92
CA LYS A 606 27.07 29.78 14.60
C LYS A 606 26.56 29.28 15.95
N ARG A 607 25.91 30.15 16.73
CA ARG A 607 25.26 29.75 18.00
C ARG A 607 24.21 28.66 17.78
N MET A 608 23.39 28.77 16.73
CA MET A 608 22.38 27.75 16.41
C MET A 608 23.02 26.43 15.99
N ASN A 609 24.10 26.48 15.22
CA ASN A 609 24.85 25.28 14.83
C ASN A 609 25.49 24.58 16.04
N ILE A 610 26.00 25.33 17.01
CA ILE A 610 26.52 24.77 18.28
C ILE A 610 25.41 24.01 19.02
N ILE A 611 24.22 24.62 19.18
CA ILE A 611 23.07 23.98 19.82
C ILE A 611 22.68 22.68 19.09
N LYS A 612 22.61 22.72 17.75
CA LYS A 612 22.32 21.53 16.91
C LYS A 612 23.36 20.43 17.08
N SER A 613 24.66 20.77 17.06
CA SER A 613 25.76 19.82 17.23
C SER A 613 25.72 19.09 18.58
N ILE A 614 25.41 19.81 19.67
CA ILE A 614 25.26 19.21 21.00
C ILE A 614 24.02 18.29 21.03
N ALA A 615 22.90 18.73 20.47
CA ALA A 615 21.68 17.92 20.41
C ALA A 615 21.89 16.59 19.66
N HIS A 616 22.63 16.64 18.54
CA HIS A 616 23.01 15.45 17.78
C HIS A 616 23.89 14.48 18.57
N ALA A 617 24.94 14.99 19.23
CA ALA A 617 25.83 14.16 20.03
C ALA A 617 25.07 13.44 21.15
N LEU A 618 24.17 14.14 21.84
CA LEU A 618 23.36 13.56 22.91
C LEU A 618 22.32 12.57 22.37
N SER A 619 21.67 12.87 21.24
CA SER A 619 20.74 11.93 20.60
C SER A 619 21.40 10.61 20.25
N TYR A 620 22.61 10.67 19.67
CA TYR A 620 23.41 9.49 19.34
C TYR A 620 23.68 8.64 20.59
N MET A 621 24.13 9.26 21.69
CA MET A 621 24.40 8.55 22.95
C MET A 621 23.16 7.93 23.60
N HIS A 622 22.02 8.63 23.52
CA HIS A 622 20.78 8.20 24.20
C HIS A 622 19.97 7.17 23.41
N HIS A 623 20.08 7.17 22.08
CA HIS A 623 19.14 6.45 21.21
C HIS A 623 19.79 5.57 20.15
N GLU A 624 21.07 5.76 19.82
CA GLU A 624 21.79 4.96 18.81
C GLU A 624 22.86 4.06 19.43
N CYS A 625 23.40 4.41 20.60
CA CYS A 625 24.29 3.55 21.37
C CYS A 625 23.54 2.47 22.16
N ASN A 626 24.04 1.23 22.12
CA ASN A 626 23.54 0.12 22.92
C ASN A 626 24.69 -0.54 23.70
N PRO A 627 24.68 -0.57 25.05
CA PRO A 627 23.68 0.03 25.93
C PRO A 627 23.72 1.57 25.93
N ILE A 628 22.63 2.19 26.40
CA ILE A 628 22.43 3.65 26.41
C ILE A 628 23.55 4.33 27.22
N ILE A 629 24.15 5.39 26.68
CA ILE A 629 25.20 6.16 27.34
C ILE A 629 24.62 7.46 27.87
N ILE A 630 24.75 7.73 29.17
CA ILE A 630 24.34 8.99 29.80
C ILE A 630 25.60 9.73 30.25
N HIS A 631 25.80 10.96 29.78
CA HIS A 631 27.01 11.73 30.00
C HIS A 631 27.13 12.26 31.44
N ARG A 632 26.03 12.74 32.02
CA ARG A 632 25.88 13.27 33.41
C ARG A 632 26.62 14.57 33.73
N ASP A 633 27.37 15.13 32.80
CA ASP A 633 28.15 16.36 33.03
C ASP A 633 28.22 17.26 31.78
N ILE A 634 27.07 17.47 31.14
CA ILE A 634 26.96 18.42 30.04
C ILE A 634 26.98 19.85 30.60
N SER A 635 27.99 20.63 30.22
CA SER A 635 28.16 22.04 30.59
C SER A 635 28.94 22.77 29.51
N SER A 636 28.91 24.10 29.48
CA SER A 636 29.67 24.91 28.51
C SER A 636 31.20 24.74 28.62
N ASN A 637 31.71 24.26 29.76
CA ASN A 637 33.12 23.91 29.92
C ASN A 637 33.51 22.62 29.18
N ASN A 638 32.55 21.70 29.06
CA ASN A 638 32.75 20.40 28.45
C ASN A 638 32.35 20.37 26.96
N ILE A 639 31.93 21.52 26.40
CA ILE A 639 31.75 21.71 24.95
C ILE A 639 33.00 22.42 24.39
N LEU A 640 33.75 21.73 23.53
CA LEU A 640 34.96 22.28 22.91
C LEU A 640 34.69 22.72 21.46
N LEU A 641 35.45 23.71 21.01
CA LEU A 641 35.36 24.29 19.67
C LEU A 641 36.68 24.12 18.89
N ASN A 642 36.58 23.72 17.62
CA ASN A 642 37.70 23.70 16.66
C ASN A 642 37.89 25.07 15.98
N SER A 643 38.87 25.20 15.09
CA SER A 643 39.12 26.43 14.32
C SER A 643 37.90 26.95 13.55
N GLU A 644 37.01 26.06 13.13
CA GLU A 644 35.78 26.37 12.38
C GLU A 644 34.59 26.75 13.29
N LEU A 645 34.78 26.78 14.63
CA LEU A 645 33.74 27.03 15.64
C LEU A 645 32.64 25.95 15.66
N GLU A 646 32.98 24.72 15.27
CA GLU A 646 32.11 23.55 15.40
C GLU A 646 32.23 22.95 16.80
N ALA A 647 31.09 22.51 17.36
CA ALA A 647 31.01 22.00 18.72
C ALA A 647 31.21 20.49 18.86
N PHE A 648 31.99 20.13 19.87
CA PHE A 648 32.29 18.75 20.26
C PHE A 648 32.08 18.53 21.76
N VAL A 649 31.30 17.51 22.10
CA VAL A 649 31.09 17.09 23.50
C VAL A 649 32.34 16.34 23.99
N SER A 650 32.81 16.71 25.18
CA SER A 650 34.04 16.20 25.81
C SER A 650 33.81 15.84 27.29
N ASP A 651 34.81 15.22 27.92
CA ASP A 651 34.85 14.80 29.33
C ASP A 651 33.84 13.70 29.72
N PHE A 652 34.18 12.46 29.34
CA PHE A 652 33.33 11.29 29.60
C PHE A 652 33.64 10.59 30.93
N GLY A 653 34.43 11.20 31.83
CA GLY A 653 34.85 10.60 33.09
C GLY A 653 33.69 10.19 34.00
N THR A 654 32.58 10.93 33.96
CA THR A 654 31.38 10.69 34.78
C THR A 654 30.29 9.89 34.08
N ALA A 655 30.46 9.60 32.78
CA ALA A 655 29.46 8.96 31.94
C ALA A 655 29.10 7.55 32.43
N ARG A 656 27.89 7.07 32.13
CA ARG A 656 27.41 5.77 32.61
C ARG A 656 26.64 5.04 31.54
N LEU A 657 26.87 3.72 31.44
CA LEU A 657 26.02 2.81 30.66
C LEU A 657 24.79 2.45 31.48
N LEU A 658 23.59 2.67 30.91
CA LEU A 658 22.33 2.27 31.50
C LEU A 658 22.00 0.85 31.03
N ASP A 659 22.15 -0.13 31.92
CA ASP A 659 21.78 -1.53 31.69
C ASP A 659 20.40 -1.80 32.32
N PRO A 660 19.40 -2.34 31.58
CA PRO A 660 18.07 -2.65 32.10
C PRO A 660 18.07 -3.52 33.36
N ASP A 661 19.11 -4.34 33.54
CA ASP A 661 19.23 -5.28 34.67
C ASP A 661 20.00 -4.68 35.87
N SER A 662 20.37 -3.39 35.82
CA SER A 662 21.17 -2.70 36.84
C SER A 662 20.41 -1.59 37.58
N SER A 663 20.83 -1.25 38.81
CA SER A 663 20.21 -0.15 39.58
C SER A 663 20.54 1.22 38.98
N ASN A 664 19.51 2.03 38.75
CA ASN A 664 19.63 3.41 38.24
C ASN A 664 20.13 4.43 39.28
N GLN A 665 20.35 4.01 40.55
CA GLN A 665 20.88 4.89 41.59
C GLN A 665 22.40 5.09 41.44
N THR A 666 22.90 6.30 41.72
CA THR A 666 24.33 6.63 41.68
C THR A 666 24.66 7.85 42.54
N LEU A 667 25.94 8.04 42.83
CA LEU A 667 26.43 9.26 43.46
C LEU A 667 26.06 10.49 42.62
N VAL A 668 25.73 11.60 43.29
CA VAL A 668 25.50 12.88 42.62
C VAL A 668 26.84 13.35 42.04
N VAL A 669 26.93 13.38 40.71
CA VAL A 669 28.09 13.91 39.97
C VAL A 669 27.56 14.81 38.85
N GLY A 670 28.37 15.81 38.47
CA GLY A 670 28.04 16.81 37.46
C GLY A 670 28.43 18.20 37.91
N THR A 671 28.40 19.16 37.00
CA THR A 671 28.77 20.56 37.25
C THR A 671 27.64 21.32 37.94
N TYR A 672 27.93 21.93 39.09
CA TYR A 672 26.96 22.79 39.81
C TYR A 672 26.39 23.88 38.89
N GLY A 673 25.07 24.05 38.92
CA GLY A 673 24.34 24.92 38.01
C GLY A 673 23.72 24.20 36.81
N TYR A 674 24.24 23.03 36.40
CA TYR A 674 23.74 22.25 35.27
C TYR A 674 23.05 20.94 35.68
N ILE A 675 23.19 20.53 36.94
CA ILE A 675 22.62 19.29 37.48
C ILE A 675 21.09 19.37 37.52
N ALA A 676 20.44 18.34 36.99
CA ALA A 676 18.98 18.21 37.04
C ALA A 676 18.47 18.03 38.48
N PRO A 677 17.33 18.64 38.87
CA PRO A 677 16.85 18.59 40.26
C PRO A 677 16.65 17.17 40.79
N GLU A 678 16.11 16.26 39.98
CA GLU A 678 15.89 14.87 40.37
C GLU A 678 17.19 14.12 40.65
N LEU A 679 18.27 14.42 39.93
CA LEU A 679 19.57 13.80 40.17
C LEU A 679 20.15 14.29 41.50
N ALA A 680 19.99 15.58 41.81
CA ALA A 680 20.45 16.17 43.06
C ALA A 680 19.70 15.63 44.30
N TYR A 681 18.38 15.42 44.20
CA TYR A 681 17.55 15.01 45.34
C TYR A 681 17.38 13.49 45.48
N THR A 682 17.32 12.74 44.38
CA THR A 682 16.91 11.33 44.38
C THR A 682 18.03 10.36 44.05
N MET A 683 19.19 10.86 43.58
CA MET A 683 20.32 10.04 43.13
C MET A 683 20.00 9.09 41.96
N VAL A 684 18.84 9.24 41.30
CA VAL A 684 18.43 8.44 40.15
C VAL A 684 18.92 9.12 38.87
N VAL A 685 19.66 8.37 38.04
CA VAL A 685 20.09 8.83 36.72
C VAL A 685 19.22 8.25 35.63
N THR A 686 18.81 9.14 34.71
CA THR A 686 18.13 8.81 33.46
C THR A 686 18.71 9.68 32.35
N GLU A 687 18.43 9.35 31.09
CA GLU A 687 18.80 10.18 29.94
C GLU A 687 18.23 11.61 30.04
N LYS A 688 17.16 11.79 30.81
CA LYS A 688 16.53 13.10 31.07
C LYS A 688 17.38 14.05 31.91
N CYS A 689 18.40 13.55 32.60
CA CYS A 689 19.36 14.40 33.32
C CYS A 689 20.21 15.20 32.31
N ASP A 690 20.72 14.53 31.27
CA ASP A 690 21.46 15.18 30.18
C ASP A 690 20.58 16.15 29.38
N VAL A 691 19.29 15.82 29.18
CA VAL A 691 18.32 16.73 28.53
C VAL A 691 18.19 18.04 29.30
N TYR A 692 18.14 18.00 30.63
CA TYR A 692 18.07 19.20 31.46
C TYR A 692 19.35 20.04 31.33
N SER A 693 20.51 19.38 31.45
CA SER A 693 21.81 20.05 31.31
C SER A 693 21.99 20.68 29.91
N PHE A 694 21.48 20.03 28.85
CA PHE A 694 21.40 20.61 27.51
C PHE A 694 20.55 21.89 27.48
N GLY A 695 19.40 21.91 28.16
CA GLY A 695 18.56 23.11 28.26
C GLY A 695 19.28 24.31 28.89
N MET A 696 20.12 24.06 29.90
CA MET A 696 20.95 25.10 30.53
C MET A 696 21.99 25.66 29.56
N VAL A 697 22.72 24.78 28.87
CA VAL A 697 23.75 25.18 27.88
C VAL A 697 23.12 25.90 26.68
N ALA A 698 21.95 25.46 26.21
CA ALA A 698 21.24 26.11 25.11
C ALA A 698 20.80 27.55 25.45
N LEU A 699 20.28 27.77 26.67
CA LEU A 699 19.99 29.14 27.13
C LEU A 699 21.26 29.96 27.32
N GLU A 700 22.33 29.39 27.86
CA GLU A 700 23.61 30.07 28.03
C GLU A 700 24.19 30.56 26.69
N ILE A 701 24.08 29.75 25.64
CA ILE A 701 24.46 30.13 24.27
C ILE A 701 23.61 31.30 23.76
N LEU A 702 22.30 31.27 24.00
CA LEU A 702 21.38 32.32 23.54
C LEU A 702 21.58 33.65 24.29
N MET A 703 21.84 33.57 25.59
CA MET A 703 22.00 34.72 26.49
C MET A 703 23.41 35.28 26.51
N GLY A 704 24.41 34.49 26.10
CA GLY A 704 25.82 34.84 26.23
C GLY A 704 26.37 34.77 27.65
N LYS A 705 25.55 34.35 28.62
CA LYS A 705 25.87 34.24 30.05
C LYS A 705 25.04 33.14 30.69
N HIS A 706 25.49 32.62 31.84
CA HIS A 706 24.80 31.53 32.54
C HIS A 706 23.36 31.92 32.96
N PRO A 707 22.33 31.08 32.70
CA PRO A 707 20.92 31.43 32.92
C PRO A 707 20.47 31.43 34.39
N GLY A 708 21.36 31.17 35.35
CA GLY A 708 21.03 31.03 36.77
C GLY A 708 20.23 32.20 37.36
N GLU A 709 20.66 33.44 37.15
CA GLU A 709 19.97 34.65 37.64
C GLU A 709 18.57 34.81 37.02
N LEU A 710 18.43 34.46 35.73
CA LEU A 710 17.15 34.49 35.01
C LEU A 710 16.17 33.47 35.61
N LEU A 711 16.63 32.26 35.89
CA LEU A 711 15.80 31.20 36.49
C LEU A 711 15.40 31.54 37.93
N THR A 712 16.31 32.14 38.72
CA THR A 712 15.98 32.66 40.06
C THR A 712 14.95 33.79 39.99
N SER A 713 15.03 34.69 39.01
CA SER A 713 14.06 35.77 38.79
C SER A 713 12.70 35.24 38.32
N LEU A 714 12.69 34.25 37.42
CA LEU A 714 11.47 33.60 36.91
C LEU A 714 10.70 32.83 37.99
N SER A 715 11.40 32.25 38.97
CA SER A 715 10.77 31.55 40.10
C SER A 715 10.14 32.48 41.14
N THR A 716 10.51 33.77 41.14
CA THR A 716 9.97 34.79 42.05
C THR A 716 8.88 35.66 41.40
N LEU A 717 8.88 35.77 40.07
CA LEU A 717 7.89 36.52 39.29
C LEU A 717 6.79 35.60 38.76
N SER A 718 5.73 35.38 39.55
CA SER A 718 4.53 34.74 39.00
C SER A 718 3.81 35.75 38.08
N SER A 719 3.72 35.42 36.78
CA SER A 719 2.88 36.06 35.75
C SER A 719 3.31 37.42 35.15
N GLN A 720 4.49 37.48 34.50
CA GLN A 720 4.74 38.45 33.41
C GLN A 720 5.38 37.76 32.18
N ASN A 721 4.94 38.15 30.99
CA ASN A 721 5.46 37.65 29.71
C ASN A 721 6.82 38.31 29.40
N LEU A 722 7.92 37.58 29.58
CA LEU A 722 9.25 37.99 29.11
C LEU A 722 9.27 38.07 27.58
N MET A 723 9.75 39.18 27.03
CA MET A 723 9.99 39.26 25.59
C MET A 723 11.34 38.62 25.25
N LEU A 724 11.40 37.83 24.17
CA LEU A 724 12.60 37.08 23.78
C LEU A 724 13.83 37.99 23.58
N ASN A 725 13.63 39.22 23.11
CA ASN A 725 14.71 40.21 22.94
C ASN A 725 15.40 40.59 24.25
N GLU A 726 14.77 40.41 25.41
CA GLU A 726 15.34 40.65 26.74
C GLU A 726 16.20 39.46 27.22
N ILE A 727 16.04 38.29 26.60
CA ILE A 727 16.78 37.06 26.90
C ILE A 727 18.04 36.94 26.03
N LEU A 728 18.02 37.47 24.80
CA LEU A 728 19.15 37.35 23.87
C LEU A 728 20.38 38.13 24.32
N ASP A 729 21.56 37.61 23.96
CA ASP A 729 22.86 38.24 24.15
C ASP A 729 22.89 39.63 23.49
N GLN A 730 22.91 40.67 24.31
CA GLN A 730 22.85 42.08 23.87
C GLN A 730 24.13 42.53 23.16
N ARG A 731 25.22 41.73 23.19
CA ARG A 731 26.43 42.01 22.44
C ARG A 731 26.20 41.84 20.93
N LEU A 732 25.24 41.00 20.52
CA LEU A 732 24.92 40.76 19.11
C LEU A 732 23.80 41.68 18.61
N PRO A 733 23.80 42.04 17.31
CA PRO A 733 22.66 42.75 16.72
C PRO A 733 21.39 41.90 16.78
N PRO A 734 20.19 42.52 16.78
CA PRO A 734 18.92 41.79 16.75
C PRO A 734 18.87 40.78 15.60
N PRO A 735 18.31 39.58 15.81
CA PRO A 735 18.30 38.54 14.79
C PRO A 735 17.49 38.99 13.56
N THR A 736 17.99 38.62 12.37
CA THR A 736 17.25 38.81 11.13
C THR A 736 15.97 37.97 11.13
N ARG A 737 14.96 38.38 10.35
CA ARG A 737 13.64 37.73 10.31
C ARG A 737 13.71 36.21 10.03
N SER A 738 14.71 35.76 9.26
CA SER A 738 14.92 34.34 8.94
C SER A 738 15.41 33.52 10.13
N ILE A 739 16.33 34.04 10.95
CA ILE A 739 16.90 33.29 12.10
C ILE A 739 16.15 33.52 13.42
N ALA A 740 15.32 34.56 13.49
CA ALA A 740 14.53 34.88 14.68
C ALA A 740 13.57 33.74 15.07
N GLN A 741 13.04 33.00 14.09
CA GLN A 741 12.16 31.86 14.32
C GLN A 741 12.94 30.66 14.90
N ASP A 742 14.11 30.35 14.36
CA ASP A 742 15.01 29.31 14.88
C ASP A 742 15.44 29.60 16.32
N ILE A 743 15.75 30.86 16.63
CA ILE A 743 16.12 31.30 17.97
C ILE A 743 14.94 31.18 18.93
N PHE A 744 13.73 31.59 18.52
CA PHE A 744 12.51 31.42 19.32
C PHE A 744 12.22 29.95 19.60
N PHE A 745 12.38 29.10 18.60
CA PHE A 745 12.20 27.66 18.73
C PHE A 745 13.24 27.04 19.66
N ALA A 746 14.52 27.36 19.47
CA ALA A 746 15.61 26.92 20.33
C ALA A 746 15.40 27.34 21.79
N ALA A 747 14.96 28.58 22.04
CA ALA A 747 14.61 29.06 23.37
C ALA A 747 13.44 28.26 23.97
N SER A 748 12.39 28.01 23.19
CA SER A 748 11.22 27.24 23.62
C SER A 748 11.58 25.80 23.99
N VAL A 749 12.41 25.16 23.17
CA VAL A 749 12.94 23.82 23.43
C VAL A 749 13.82 23.81 24.67
N ALA A 750 14.70 24.81 24.84
CA ALA A 750 15.54 24.94 26.01
C ALA A 750 14.71 25.05 27.30
N PHE A 751 13.65 25.87 27.34
CA PHE A 751 12.73 25.93 28.48
C PHE A 751 11.95 24.63 28.69
N ALA A 752 11.56 23.92 27.63
CA ALA A 752 10.92 22.60 27.74
C ALA A 752 11.85 21.54 28.36
N CYS A 753 13.14 21.60 28.04
CA CYS A 753 14.19 20.76 28.64
C CYS A 753 14.39 21.05 30.14
N LEU A 754 14.10 22.28 30.60
CA LEU A 754 14.25 22.70 32.00
C LEU A 754 13.04 22.40 32.89
N ARG A 755 12.03 21.68 32.40
CA ARG A 755 10.86 21.29 33.20
C ARG A 755 11.27 20.48 34.42
N THR A 756 10.64 20.77 35.57
CA THR A 756 10.95 20.14 36.86
C THR A 756 10.66 18.63 36.88
N LYS A 757 9.63 18.17 36.14
CA LYS A 757 9.29 16.75 36.00
C LYS A 757 10.08 16.11 34.84
N PRO A 758 10.92 15.08 35.08
CA PRO A 758 11.75 14.47 34.04
C PRO A 758 10.96 13.89 32.86
N LYS A 759 9.82 13.24 33.16
CA LYS A 759 8.92 12.67 32.13
C LYS A 759 8.30 13.72 31.20
N SER A 760 8.26 14.98 31.62
CA SER A 760 7.68 16.08 30.85
C SER A 760 8.69 16.80 29.95
N ARG A 761 9.98 16.43 30.03
CA ARG A 761 11.04 16.91 29.15
C ARG A 761 11.03 16.11 27.83
N PRO A 762 11.39 16.71 26.69
CA PRO A 762 11.50 16.00 25.43
C PRO A 762 12.63 14.94 25.46
N THR A 763 12.74 14.11 24.42
CA THR A 763 13.89 13.21 24.21
C THR A 763 14.93 13.90 23.33
N MET A 764 16.21 13.53 23.44
CA MET A 764 17.23 14.12 22.55
C MET A 764 17.05 13.69 21.09
N LYS A 765 16.40 12.54 20.83
CA LYS A 765 15.92 12.17 19.49
C LYS A 765 14.92 13.18 18.94
N TRP A 766 13.91 13.56 19.72
CA TRP A 766 12.94 14.58 19.30
C TRP A 766 13.60 15.96 19.17
N VAL A 767 14.43 16.36 20.14
CA VAL A 767 15.14 17.66 20.10
C VAL A 767 16.05 17.76 18.88
N SER A 768 16.80 16.70 18.56
CA SER A 768 17.66 16.69 17.37
C SER A 768 16.84 16.63 16.08
N GLN A 769 15.72 15.89 16.03
CA GLN A 769 14.90 15.74 14.81
C GLN A 769 14.07 16.99 14.49
N GLU A 770 13.46 17.65 15.47
CA GLU A 770 12.69 18.87 15.26
C GLU A 770 13.57 20.09 14.98
N CYS A 771 14.78 20.13 15.54
CA CYS A 771 15.75 21.17 15.21
C CYS A 771 16.35 21.01 13.79
N LEU A 772 15.89 20.01 13.01
CA LEU A 772 16.38 19.65 11.68
C LEU A 772 15.35 19.69 10.54
N SER A 773 14.07 20.00 10.78
CA SER A 773 13.01 19.77 9.78
C SER A 773 12.27 20.99 9.24
N ASP A 774 12.59 22.22 9.67
CA ASP A 774 12.05 23.42 9.02
C ASP A 774 13.17 24.22 8.33
N LEU A 775 13.27 24.05 7.01
CA LEU A 775 14.14 24.87 6.15
C LEU A 775 13.32 25.92 5.39
N SER A 776 12.04 26.10 5.72
CA SER A 776 11.20 27.10 5.07
C SER A 776 11.66 28.53 5.40
N HIS A 777 11.37 29.50 4.53
CA HIS A 777 11.63 30.94 4.77
C HIS A 777 13.10 31.36 4.96
N ASN A 778 14.05 30.57 4.46
CA ASN A 778 15.49 30.74 4.71
C ASN A 778 16.28 31.39 3.56
N LYS A 779 15.60 31.89 2.51
CA LYS A 779 16.23 32.45 1.29
C LYS A 779 17.25 31.51 0.64
N LEU A 780 17.07 30.20 0.81
CA LEU A 780 17.99 29.18 0.28
C LEU A 780 18.01 29.25 -1.25
N VAL A 781 19.19 29.23 -1.85
CA VAL A 781 19.41 29.24 -3.29
C VAL A 781 20.13 27.97 -3.72
N GLY A 782 19.93 27.55 -4.98
CA GLY A 782 20.54 26.34 -5.52
C GLY A 782 19.59 25.13 -5.52
N HIS A 783 20.13 23.95 -5.82
CA HIS A 783 19.34 22.75 -6.03
C HIS A 783 19.04 22.01 -4.71
N ILE A 784 17.91 21.30 -4.66
CA ILE A 784 17.65 20.34 -3.59
C ILE A 784 18.72 19.23 -3.69
N PRO A 785 19.51 18.97 -2.64
CA PRO A 785 20.60 18.00 -2.70
C PRO A 785 20.09 16.57 -2.81
N THR A 786 20.71 15.76 -3.67
CA THR A 786 20.36 14.33 -3.89
C THR A 786 20.55 13.47 -2.65
N HIS A 787 21.46 13.87 -1.75
CA HIS A 787 21.75 13.17 -0.49
C HIS A 787 20.58 13.19 0.51
N ILE A 788 19.53 13.98 0.27
CA ILE A 788 18.33 14.00 1.13
C ILE A 788 17.65 12.63 1.23
N GLY A 789 17.79 11.77 0.20
CA GLY A 789 17.26 10.41 0.23
C GLY A 789 17.94 9.47 1.25
N ASN A 790 19.05 9.88 1.86
CA ASN A 790 19.70 9.12 2.94
C ASN A 790 19.07 9.41 4.32
N CYS A 791 18.11 10.35 4.39
CA CYS A 791 17.44 10.75 5.61
C CYS A 791 16.28 9.79 5.96
N ASN A 792 16.56 8.51 6.15
CA ASN A 792 15.55 7.44 6.29
C ASN A 792 14.52 7.62 7.43
N ASN A 793 14.80 8.50 8.40
CA ASN A 793 13.90 8.82 9.50
C ASN A 793 13.07 10.09 9.26
N LEU A 794 13.24 10.78 8.12
CA LEU A 794 12.53 12.00 7.79
C LEU A 794 11.06 11.68 7.50
N LYS A 795 10.17 12.36 8.22
CA LYS A 795 8.71 12.23 8.07
C LYS A 795 8.06 13.49 7.50
N HIS A 796 8.66 14.65 7.74
CA HIS A 796 8.19 15.94 7.26
C HIS A 796 9.32 16.66 6.54
N LEU A 797 9.08 17.11 5.32
CA LEU A 797 10.02 17.90 4.52
C LEU A 797 9.37 19.25 4.16
N SER A 798 9.82 20.33 4.81
CA SER A 798 9.35 21.68 4.55
C SER A 798 10.49 22.56 4.03
N LEU A 799 10.41 22.95 2.76
CA LEU A 799 11.36 23.81 2.03
C LEU A 799 10.70 25.08 1.47
N ASN A 800 9.47 25.39 1.87
CA ASN A 800 8.69 26.44 1.24
C ASN A 800 9.25 27.86 1.48
N ASN A 801 8.90 28.81 0.61
CA ASN A 801 9.33 30.21 0.70
C ASN A 801 10.87 30.38 0.67
N ASN A 802 11.50 29.77 -0.32
CA ASN A 802 12.94 29.90 -0.58
C ASN A 802 13.18 30.34 -2.05
N SER A 803 14.41 30.24 -2.53
CA SER A 803 14.83 30.53 -3.91
C SER A 803 15.52 29.31 -4.53
N LEU A 804 15.06 28.10 -4.16
CA LEU A 804 15.60 26.84 -4.66
C LEU A 804 15.25 26.65 -6.12
N ASN A 805 16.18 26.10 -6.90
CA ASN A 805 16.05 25.90 -8.34
C ASN A 805 16.42 24.46 -8.76
N GLY A 806 16.33 24.14 -10.06
CA GLY A 806 16.50 22.77 -10.55
C GLY A 806 15.28 21.90 -10.29
N SER A 807 15.41 20.58 -10.41
CA SER A 807 14.32 19.61 -10.26
C SER A 807 14.30 18.94 -8.89
N ILE A 808 13.15 18.36 -8.51
CA ILE A 808 13.03 17.50 -7.34
C ILE A 808 13.87 16.22 -7.55
N PRO A 809 14.85 15.90 -6.67
CA PRO A 809 15.68 14.70 -6.82
C PRO A 809 14.87 13.40 -6.71
N ALA A 810 15.19 12.40 -7.53
CA ALA A 810 14.56 11.09 -7.48
C ALA A 810 14.71 10.40 -6.11
N GLN A 811 15.82 10.68 -5.41
CA GLN A 811 16.12 10.17 -4.08
C GLN A 811 15.12 10.62 -3.00
N VAL A 812 14.29 11.63 -3.25
CA VAL A 812 13.17 11.97 -2.33
C VAL A 812 12.16 10.82 -2.28
N GLY A 813 11.98 10.08 -3.37
CA GLY A 813 11.06 8.94 -3.46
C GLY A 813 11.44 7.76 -2.56
N SER A 814 12.71 7.60 -2.19
CA SER A 814 13.17 6.50 -1.33
C SER A 814 12.93 6.72 0.17
N LEU A 815 12.34 7.86 0.55
CA LEU A 815 12.05 8.22 1.93
C LEU A 815 10.68 7.71 2.37
N SER A 816 10.40 7.72 3.67
CA SER A 816 9.08 7.37 4.22
C SER A 816 8.34 8.60 4.72
N LEU A 817 8.17 9.60 3.85
CA LEU A 817 7.58 10.91 4.18
C LEU A 817 6.05 10.84 4.33
N LEU A 818 5.54 11.60 5.30
CA LEU A 818 4.11 11.88 5.51
C LEU A 818 3.71 13.25 4.95
N TYR A 819 4.65 14.20 4.91
CA TYR A 819 4.39 15.59 4.56
C TYR A 819 5.51 16.17 3.69
N ILE A 820 5.13 16.81 2.59
CA ILE A 820 6.03 17.58 1.72
C ILE A 820 5.41 18.94 1.44
N ASP A 821 6.13 20.02 1.77
CA ASP A 821 5.85 21.37 1.29
C ASP A 821 7.12 22.00 0.71
N ILE A 822 7.15 22.21 -0.61
CA ILE A 822 8.24 22.91 -1.30
C ILE A 822 7.74 24.14 -2.04
N SER A 823 6.56 24.65 -1.67
CA SER A 823 5.89 25.74 -2.36
C SER A 823 6.70 27.05 -2.32
N HIS A 824 6.39 28.00 -3.20
CA HIS A 824 7.04 29.33 -3.22
C HIS A 824 8.57 29.24 -3.38
N ASN A 825 9.00 28.60 -4.47
CA ASN A 825 10.40 28.46 -4.88
C ASN A 825 10.53 28.70 -6.40
N VAL A 826 11.69 28.39 -6.98
CA VAL A 826 11.97 28.45 -8.42
C VAL A 826 12.28 27.05 -8.98
N ILE A 827 11.69 26.00 -8.37
CA ILE A 827 11.88 24.60 -8.79
C ILE A 827 11.24 24.41 -10.16
N SER A 828 11.94 23.71 -11.05
CA SER A 828 11.58 23.54 -12.47
C SER A 828 11.74 22.10 -12.92
N GLY A 829 11.27 21.80 -14.13
CA GLY A 829 11.24 20.43 -14.66
C GLY A 829 9.95 19.70 -14.29
N ARG A 830 9.91 18.40 -14.58
CA ARG A 830 8.71 17.57 -14.39
C ARG A 830 8.57 17.11 -12.95
N ILE A 831 7.34 16.90 -12.50
CA ILE A 831 7.06 16.20 -11.25
C ILE A 831 7.63 14.78 -11.37
N ALA A 832 8.58 14.42 -10.50
CA ALA A 832 9.36 13.20 -10.64
C ALA A 832 8.51 11.93 -10.42
N PRO A 833 8.59 10.91 -11.30
CA PRO A 833 7.86 9.65 -11.14
C PRO A 833 8.08 8.93 -9.80
N HIS A 834 9.28 9.04 -9.25
CA HIS A 834 9.67 8.43 -7.98
C HIS A 834 8.90 8.98 -6.77
N LEU A 835 8.24 10.14 -6.86
CA LEU A 835 7.34 10.59 -5.79
C LEU A 835 6.17 9.62 -5.58
N GLY A 836 5.81 8.82 -6.59
CA GLY A 836 4.81 7.76 -6.47
C GLY A 836 5.22 6.60 -5.55
N GLU A 837 6.50 6.48 -5.18
CA GLU A 837 6.99 5.46 -4.25
C GLU A 837 6.67 5.80 -2.77
N LEU A 838 6.28 7.05 -2.49
CA LEU A 838 5.95 7.54 -1.15
C LEU A 838 4.56 7.10 -0.67
N THR A 839 4.41 5.80 -0.39
CA THR A 839 3.11 5.18 -0.03
C THR A 839 2.46 5.72 1.24
N SER A 840 3.22 6.39 2.12
CA SER A 840 2.71 6.99 3.37
C SER A 840 2.41 8.49 3.28
N LEU A 841 2.53 9.11 2.11
CA LEU A 841 2.39 10.57 1.97
C LEU A 841 0.93 11.01 2.16
N GLU A 842 0.71 11.95 3.08
CA GLU A 842 -0.61 12.49 3.43
C GLU A 842 -0.83 13.91 2.89
N PHE A 843 0.25 14.70 2.76
CA PHE A 843 0.20 16.09 2.32
C PHE A 843 1.31 16.40 1.31
N LEU A 844 0.93 17.01 0.18
CA LEU A 844 1.86 17.40 -0.89
C LEU A 844 1.55 18.81 -1.40
N ASN A 845 2.44 19.76 -1.13
CA ASN A 845 2.34 21.12 -1.63
C ASN A 845 3.55 21.48 -2.51
N LEU A 846 3.30 21.64 -3.82
CA LEU A 846 4.26 22.02 -4.85
C LEU A 846 3.93 23.39 -5.48
N SER A 847 3.00 24.16 -4.90
CA SER A 847 2.48 25.37 -5.53
C SER A 847 3.50 26.50 -5.63
N HIS A 848 3.26 27.49 -6.50
CA HIS A 848 4.12 28.66 -6.70
C HIS A 848 5.58 28.28 -7.02
N ASN A 849 5.75 27.50 -8.09
CA ASN A 849 7.04 27.07 -8.62
C ASN A 849 7.04 27.21 -10.15
N ASN A 850 8.08 26.69 -10.82
CA ASN A 850 8.24 26.71 -12.28
C ASN A 850 8.17 25.29 -12.88
N LEU A 851 7.45 24.37 -12.23
CA LEU A 851 7.30 22.97 -12.68
C LEU A 851 6.54 22.91 -14.01
N SER A 852 6.93 21.97 -14.89
CA SER A 852 6.39 21.84 -16.24
C SER A 852 6.09 20.39 -16.62
N GLY A 853 5.39 20.19 -17.74
CA GLY A 853 4.92 18.87 -18.20
C GLY A 853 3.59 18.47 -17.55
N ALA A 854 3.16 17.23 -17.84
CA ALA A 854 1.89 16.69 -17.36
C ALA A 854 1.89 16.41 -15.85
N ILE A 855 0.72 16.58 -15.22
CA ILE A 855 0.47 16.05 -13.88
C ILE A 855 0.57 14.52 -13.97
N PRO A 856 1.45 13.86 -13.20
CA PRO A 856 1.60 12.41 -13.29
C PRO A 856 0.40 11.64 -12.74
N ASP A 857 0.04 10.54 -13.41
CA ASP A 857 -1.11 9.71 -13.03
C ASP A 857 -0.98 9.03 -11.65
N PHE A 858 0.25 8.79 -11.17
CA PHE A 858 0.47 8.16 -9.86
C PHE A 858 -0.09 8.99 -8.69
N LEU A 859 -0.24 10.31 -8.85
CA LEU A 859 -0.83 11.17 -7.81
C LEU A 859 -2.30 10.81 -7.55
N ASN A 860 -2.97 10.18 -8.51
CA ASN A 860 -4.33 9.67 -8.34
C ASN A 860 -4.37 8.32 -7.60
N SER A 861 -3.36 7.47 -7.76
CA SER A 861 -3.28 6.14 -7.11
C SER A 861 -2.79 6.18 -5.66
N MET A 862 -2.16 7.28 -5.22
CA MET A 862 -1.69 7.45 -3.85
C MET A 862 -2.86 7.72 -2.90
N THR A 863 -3.49 6.69 -2.33
CA THR A 863 -4.73 6.78 -1.53
C THR A 863 -4.61 7.54 -0.19
N GLN A 864 -3.41 7.65 0.36
CA GLN A 864 -3.17 8.31 1.65
C GLN A 864 -3.12 9.85 1.54
N ILE A 865 -2.93 10.41 0.34
CA ILE A 865 -2.90 11.86 0.15
C ILE A 865 -4.28 12.43 0.45
N SER A 866 -4.33 13.22 1.52
CA SER A 866 -5.51 13.96 2.00
C SER A 866 -5.61 15.36 1.39
N SER A 867 -4.47 15.95 1.02
CA SER A 867 -4.39 17.30 0.47
C SER A 867 -3.24 17.42 -0.53
N ILE A 868 -3.54 17.98 -1.70
CA ILE A 868 -2.56 18.31 -2.74
C ILE A 868 -2.74 19.75 -3.21
N ASP A 869 -1.63 20.45 -3.44
CA ASP A 869 -1.62 21.75 -4.09
C ASP A 869 -0.49 21.83 -5.13
N LEU A 870 -0.87 21.94 -6.40
CA LEU A 870 -0.02 22.08 -7.59
C LEU A 870 -0.22 23.44 -8.28
N SER A 871 -0.93 24.37 -7.63
CA SER A 871 -1.31 25.66 -8.23
C SER A 871 -0.11 26.54 -8.57
N TYR A 872 -0.29 27.49 -9.48
CA TYR A 872 0.71 28.47 -9.88
C TYR A 872 2.06 27.85 -10.30
N ASN A 873 2.00 26.93 -11.27
CA ASN A 873 3.14 26.34 -11.97
C ASN A 873 2.96 26.50 -13.50
N ASN A 874 3.84 25.87 -14.30
CA ASN A 874 3.74 25.78 -15.77
C ASN A 874 3.32 24.38 -16.23
N LEU A 875 2.47 23.68 -15.47
CA LEU A 875 2.01 22.35 -15.84
C LEU A 875 1.12 22.41 -17.09
N GLU A 876 1.22 21.39 -17.93
CA GLU A 876 0.57 21.33 -19.24
C GLU A 876 0.03 19.94 -19.57
N GLY A 877 -0.97 19.88 -20.45
CA GLY A 877 -1.58 18.62 -20.88
C GLY A 877 -2.86 18.26 -20.13
N LYS A 878 -3.35 17.04 -20.37
CA LYS A 878 -4.62 16.55 -19.82
C LYS A 878 -4.48 16.31 -18.32
N ILE A 879 -5.44 16.80 -17.54
CA ILE A 879 -5.55 16.51 -16.11
C ILE A 879 -5.86 15.00 -15.91
N PRO A 880 -5.15 14.29 -15.01
CA PRO A 880 -5.41 12.89 -14.71
C PRO A 880 -6.87 12.64 -14.33
N CYS A 881 -7.40 11.47 -14.69
CA CYS A 881 -8.81 11.16 -14.46
C CYS A 881 -9.13 11.06 -12.96
N ASN A 882 -10.37 11.41 -12.58
CA ASN A 882 -10.86 11.51 -11.19
C ASN A 882 -10.12 12.51 -10.29
N PHE A 883 -9.14 13.26 -10.81
CA PHE A 883 -8.47 14.33 -10.07
C PHE A 883 -9.48 15.38 -9.57
N LYS A 884 -10.55 15.63 -10.35
CA LYS A 884 -11.65 16.53 -9.96
C LYS A 884 -12.50 16.04 -8.80
N ASP A 885 -12.66 14.72 -8.68
CA ASP A 885 -13.51 14.11 -7.66
C ASP A 885 -12.78 14.05 -6.31
N ARG A 886 -11.44 14.06 -6.37
CA ARG A 886 -10.58 13.91 -5.21
C ARG A 886 -9.99 15.22 -4.71
N TYR A 887 -9.74 16.18 -5.60
CA TYR A 887 -9.08 17.44 -5.27
C TYR A 887 -9.82 18.65 -5.84
N PRO A 888 -9.90 19.76 -5.10
CA PRO A 888 -10.60 20.95 -5.54
C PRO A 888 -9.88 21.62 -6.72
N GLN A 889 -10.61 22.38 -7.56
CA GLN A 889 -10.02 23.11 -8.70
C GLN A 889 -8.88 24.05 -8.28
N GLN A 890 -8.93 24.57 -7.05
CA GLN A 890 -7.90 25.40 -6.44
C GLN A 890 -6.53 24.71 -6.40
N ALA A 891 -6.48 23.38 -6.32
CA ALA A 891 -5.23 22.63 -6.30
C ALA A 891 -4.43 22.72 -7.61
N ILE A 892 -5.01 23.20 -8.71
CA ILE A 892 -4.34 23.28 -10.02
C ILE A 892 -4.46 24.66 -10.69
N ILE A 893 -5.08 25.64 -10.01
CA ILE A 893 -5.29 26.98 -10.56
C ILE A 893 -3.95 27.64 -10.92
N GLY A 894 -3.93 28.52 -11.93
CA GLY A 894 -2.71 29.23 -12.34
C GLY A 894 -1.81 28.47 -13.32
N ASN A 895 -2.06 27.19 -13.58
CA ASN A 895 -1.39 26.42 -14.64
C ASN A 895 -2.11 26.61 -15.99
N LYS A 896 -1.52 27.42 -16.88
CA LYS A 896 -2.19 27.82 -18.15
C LYS A 896 -2.23 26.74 -19.23
N GLY A 897 -1.34 25.74 -19.17
CA GLY A 897 -1.24 24.68 -20.16
C GLY A 897 -2.13 23.47 -19.89
N LEU A 898 -2.84 23.44 -18.75
CA LEU A 898 -3.71 22.32 -18.39
C LEU A 898 -5.06 22.41 -19.10
N CYS A 899 -5.55 21.25 -19.52
CA CYS A 899 -6.86 21.07 -20.13
C CYS A 899 -7.59 19.89 -19.45
N GLY A 900 -8.93 19.94 -19.37
CA GLY A 900 -9.69 18.89 -18.70
C GLY A 900 -11.08 19.33 -18.24
N GLU A 901 -11.71 18.49 -17.41
CA GLU A 901 -13.16 18.55 -17.14
C GLU A 901 -13.61 19.60 -16.10
N PHE A 902 -12.68 20.36 -15.51
CA PHE A 902 -13.07 21.44 -14.60
C PHE A 902 -13.78 22.57 -15.37
N LYS A 903 -14.89 23.06 -14.80
CA LYS A 903 -15.68 24.14 -15.38
C LYS A 903 -14.80 25.38 -15.61
N GLY A 904 -14.71 25.83 -16.87
CA GLY A 904 -13.93 27.01 -17.29
C GLY A 904 -12.49 26.73 -17.75
N MET A 905 -12.03 25.47 -17.78
CA MET A 905 -10.76 25.10 -18.40
C MET A 905 -10.90 24.82 -19.91
N PRO A 906 -9.84 25.00 -20.71
CA PRO A 906 -9.86 24.62 -22.12
C PRO A 906 -10.15 23.13 -22.29
N SER A 907 -11.02 22.77 -23.24
CA SER A 907 -11.18 21.38 -23.67
C SER A 907 -9.86 20.91 -24.29
N CYS A 908 -9.39 19.72 -23.91
CA CYS A 908 -8.21 19.15 -24.54
C CYS A 908 -8.52 18.92 -26.02
N LEU A 909 -8.01 19.78 -26.90
CA LEU A 909 -8.11 19.58 -28.34
C LEU A 909 -7.37 18.28 -28.68
N THR A 910 -8.11 17.26 -29.12
CA THR A 910 -7.54 16.15 -29.88
C THR A 910 -7.01 16.74 -31.17
N SER A 911 -5.70 16.91 -31.27
CA SER A 911 -5.04 17.12 -32.55
C SER A 911 -5.23 15.84 -33.37
N THR A 912 -6.33 15.76 -34.12
CA THR A 912 -6.27 15.17 -35.45
C THR A 912 -5.45 16.14 -36.31
N THR A 913 -4.13 16.09 -36.16
CA THR A 913 -3.22 16.62 -37.17
C THR A 913 -2.82 15.45 -38.04
N THR A 914 -3.52 15.38 -39.17
CA THR A 914 -2.98 14.93 -40.45
C THR A 914 -1.61 15.58 -40.66
N ASP A 915 -0.52 14.86 -40.37
CA ASP A 915 0.80 15.20 -40.90
C ASP A 915 0.93 14.55 -42.29
N SER A 916 0.29 15.19 -43.26
CA SER A 916 0.60 15.05 -44.67
C SER A 916 0.92 16.43 -45.22
N GLU A 917 2.21 16.62 -45.52
CA GLU A 917 2.80 17.48 -46.55
C GLU A 917 2.73 19.02 -46.39
N GLU A 918 3.88 19.61 -46.05
CA GLU A 918 4.70 20.54 -46.86
C GLU A 918 5.88 21.00 -45.94
N GLU A 919 7.17 20.99 -46.28
CA GLU A 919 7.95 20.79 -47.51
C GLU A 919 9.46 20.61 -47.09
N PRO A 920 10.47 20.53 -47.99
CA PRO A 920 11.52 19.52 -47.98
C PRO A 920 12.92 20.10 -47.68
N GLU A 921 13.97 19.31 -47.96
CA GLU A 921 15.41 19.63 -47.89
C GLU A 921 16.17 19.16 -46.64
N ARG A 922 16.36 17.84 -46.51
CA ARG A 922 17.58 17.35 -45.83
C ARG A 922 18.16 16.01 -46.29
N ASP A 923 17.71 15.44 -47.40
CA ASP A 923 18.22 14.13 -47.84
C ASP A 923 19.24 14.16 -48.98
N ARG A 924 19.55 15.35 -49.55
CA ARG A 924 20.60 15.47 -50.57
C ARG A 924 22.02 15.66 -50.02
N TYR A 925 22.16 16.02 -48.74
CA TYR A 925 23.46 16.19 -48.08
C TYR A 925 24.01 14.89 -47.47
N HIS A 926 23.17 13.94 -47.08
CA HIS A 926 23.65 12.73 -46.42
C HIS A 926 24.31 11.71 -47.37
N PHE A 927 23.84 11.59 -48.62
CA PHE A 927 24.45 10.67 -49.59
C PHE A 927 25.78 11.19 -50.18
N SER A 928 25.88 12.51 -50.38
CA SER A 928 27.12 13.16 -50.86
C SER A 928 28.25 13.08 -49.82
N THR A 929 27.92 13.26 -48.53
CA THR A 929 28.91 13.26 -47.45
C THR A 929 29.50 11.86 -47.23
N VAL A 930 28.68 10.80 -47.35
CA VAL A 930 29.15 9.41 -47.19
C VAL A 930 30.08 8.98 -48.33
N ILE A 931 29.82 9.43 -49.57
CA ILE A 931 30.69 9.14 -50.72
C ILE A 931 32.04 9.88 -50.61
N LEU A 932 32.05 11.11 -50.08
CA LEU A 932 33.28 11.88 -49.82
C LEU A 932 34.16 11.23 -48.74
N TYR A 933 33.57 10.68 -47.68
CA TYR A 933 34.32 9.91 -46.67
C TYR A 933 34.90 8.61 -47.25
N LEU A 934 34.16 7.90 -48.10
CA LEU A 934 34.63 6.66 -48.74
C LEU A 934 35.80 6.89 -49.71
N LEU A 935 35.77 7.98 -50.49
CA LEU A 935 36.86 8.37 -51.38
C LEU A 935 38.10 8.83 -50.62
N PHE A 936 37.93 9.50 -49.47
CA PHE A 936 39.03 9.91 -48.60
C PHE A 936 39.76 8.69 -47.99
N TYR A 937 39.02 7.68 -47.52
CA TYR A 937 39.59 6.44 -46.97
C TYR A 937 40.30 5.57 -48.03
N LEU A 938 39.80 5.55 -49.27
CA LEU A 938 40.47 4.85 -50.38
C LEU A 938 41.78 5.51 -50.79
N SER A 939 41.89 6.84 -50.69
CA SER A 939 43.14 7.57 -51.00
C SER A 939 44.25 7.32 -49.97
N ILE A 940 43.90 7.16 -48.69
CA ILE A 940 44.83 6.85 -47.59
C ILE A 940 45.36 5.42 -47.72
N PHE A 941 44.50 4.46 -48.09
CA PHE A 941 44.92 3.07 -48.32
C PHE A 941 45.82 2.91 -49.55
N GLY A 942 45.58 3.68 -50.63
CA GLY A 942 46.47 3.73 -51.79
C GLY A 942 47.86 4.28 -51.46
N TYR A 943 47.94 5.28 -50.57
CA TYR A 943 49.22 5.87 -50.14
C TYR A 943 50.01 4.96 -49.18
N LEU A 944 49.32 4.23 -48.29
CA LEU A 944 49.92 3.23 -47.40
C LEU A 944 50.43 1.99 -48.15
N TYR A 945 49.78 1.57 -49.23
CA TYR A 945 50.23 0.47 -50.07
C TYR A 945 51.52 0.80 -50.85
N ILE A 946 51.69 2.05 -51.26
CA ILE A 946 52.91 2.52 -51.96
C ILE A 946 54.09 2.72 -50.99
N PHE A 947 53.82 3.04 -49.72
CA PHE A 947 54.88 3.26 -48.72
C PHE A 947 55.42 1.95 -48.10
N LEU A 948 54.66 0.85 -48.19
CA LEU A 948 55.04 -0.46 -47.65
C LEU A 948 55.85 -1.33 -48.63
N SER A 949 56.16 -0.86 -49.84
CA SER A 949 56.89 -1.66 -50.84
C SER A 949 58.39 -1.34 -50.97
N THR A 950 59.01 -0.59 -50.05
CA THR A 950 60.47 -0.36 -50.08
C THR A 950 61.05 -0.24 -48.69
N ASN A 951 61.57 -1.34 -48.16
CA ASN A 951 62.99 -1.54 -47.84
C ASN A 951 63.13 -2.67 -46.83
N ASP A 952 63.73 -3.74 -47.34
CA ASP A 952 64.25 -4.87 -46.59
C ASP A 952 65.53 -4.51 -45.81
N ASP A 953 65.78 -5.35 -44.80
CA ASP A 953 67.06 -5.98 -44.45
C ASP A 953 67.94 -5.51 -43.25
N VAL A 954 68.04 -6.46 -42.30
CA VAL A 954 69.26 -7.01 -41.62
C VAL A 954 69.50 -6.74 -40.11
N GLU A 955 69.19 -7.81 -39.34
CA GLU A 955 69.88 -8.55 -38.24
C GLU A 955 70.46 -7.97 -36.92
N SER A 956 70.26 -8.83 -35.89
CA SER A 956 71.13 -9.15 -34.72
C SER A 956 71.15 -8.12 -33.56
N GLU A 957 71.06 -8.44 -32.26
CA GLU A 957 71.21 -9.66 -31.45
C GLU A 957 70.58 -9.44 -30.04
N ARG A 958 70.54 -10.51 -29.24
CA ARG A 958 69.87 -10.72 -27.93
C ARG A 958 70.19 -9.71 -26.80
N THR A 959 69.25 -9.50 -25.89
CA THR A 959 69.41 -9.79 -24.44
C THR A 959 68.09 -9.70 -23.66
N VAL A 960 67.95 -10.64 -22.71
CA VAL A 960 66.83 -10.83 -21.78
C VAL A 960 66.89 -9.79 -20.66
N ASN A 961 65.74 -9.20 -20.27
CA ASN A 961 65.39 -9.07 -18.85
C ASN A 961 63.92 -8.68 -18.64
N SER A 962 63.27 -9.49 -17.81
CA SER A 962 61.96 -9.29 -17.22
C SER A 962 62.00 -8.19 -16.15
N ASN A 963 60.87 -7.49 -16.00
CA ASN A 963 60.17 -7.26 -14.72
C ASN A 963 59.28 -6.01 -14.85
N GLY A 964 58.01 -6.24 -15.20
CA GLY A 964 56.94 -5.29 -14.92
C GLY A 964 56.44 -5.54 -13.51
N ASP A 965 56.69 -4.58 -12.62
CA ASP A 965 56.20 -4.57 -11.24
C ASP A 965 54.78 -3.96 -11.24
N LEU A 966 53.80 -4.77 -10.87
CA LEU A 966 52.37 -4.41 -10.85
C LEU A 966 51.82 -4.97 -9.53
N LEU A 967 51.61 -4.09 -8.55
CA LEU A 967 50.59 -4.21 -7.48
C LEU A 967 50.63 -3.02 -6.51
N SER A 968 49.90 -1.96 -6.86
CA SER A 968 49.19 -1.12 -5.89
C SER A 968 47.76 -1.64 -5.78
N ILE A 969 47.41 -2.20 -4.63
CA ILE A 969 46.12 -2.81 -4.29
C ILE A 969 45.06 -1.72 -4.21
N TRP A 970 44.11 -1.64 -5.15
CA TRP A 970 42.69 -1.24 -4.95
C TRP A 970 41.89 -1.68 -6.19
N ASN A 971 41.46 -2.94 -6.23
CA ASN A 971 40.28 -3.44 -6.96
C ASN A 971 40.04 -4.91 -6.54
N TYR A 972 38.98 -5.16 -5.78
CA TYR A 972 38.69 -6.45 -5.16
C TYR A 972 37.52 -7.13 -5.90
N ASP A 973 37.84 -8.11 -6.76
CA ASP A 973 36.89 -9.14 -7.20
C ASP A 973 37.42 -10.51 -6.77
N GLY A 974 36.74 -11.12 -5.79
CA GLY A 974 37.22 -12.28 -5.04
C GLY A 974 37.16 -13.62 -5.78
N ARG A 975 36.62 -13.69 -7.01
CA ARG A 975 36.50 -14.97 -7.75
C ARG A 975 37.73 -15.31 -8.57
N ILE A 976 38.34 -14.33 -9.23
CA ILE A 976 39.52 -14.55 -10.09
C ILE A 976 40.75 -14.89 -9.24
N ALA A 977 40.89 -14.26 -8.07
CA ALA A 977 42.00 -14.52 -7.15
C ALA A 977 41.99 -15.95 -6.59
N TYR A 978 40.82 -16.58 -6.42
CA TYR A 978 40.73 -17.95 -5.90
C TYR A 978 41.24 -18.99 -6.90
N GLU A 979 40.89 -18.86 -8.19
CA GLU A 979 41.34 -19.79 -9.22
C GLU A 979 42.85 -19.74 -9.45
N ASP A 980 43.45 -18.55 -9.42
CA ASP A 980 44.90 -18.38 -9.54
C ASP A 980 45.64 -18.97 -8.34
N ILE A 981 45.08 -18.88 -7.14
CA ILE A 981 45.62 -19.48 -5.91
C ILE A 981 45.55 -21.01 -5.96
N ILE A 982 44.43 -21.56 -6.43
CA ILE A 982 44.26 -23.01 -6.61
C ILE A 982 45.24 -23.54 -7.64
N LYS A 983 45.43 -22.86 -8.79
CA LYS A 983 46.46 -23.24 -9.78
C LYS A 983 47.88 -23.12 -9.22
N ALA A 984 48.20 -22.03 -8.53
CA ALA A 984 49.55 -21.76 -8.02
C ALA A 984 49.97 -22.65 -6.84
N THR A 985 49.01 -23.32 -6.20
CA THR A 985 49.27 -24.28 -5.11
C THR A 985 48.94 -25.73 -5.48
N GLU A 986 48.57 -25.98 -6.74
CA GLU A 986 48.03 -27.26 -7.23
C GLU A 986 46.93 -27.81 -6.30
N ASP A 987 45.93 -26.99 -6.01
CA ASP A 987 44.83 -27.28 -5.08
C ASP A 987 45.32 -27.58 -3.64
N PHE A 988 46.17 -26.70 -3.11
CA PHE A 988 46.76 -26.84 -1.77
C PHE A 988 47.47 -28.20 -1.55
N ASN A 989 48.23 -28.63 -2.55
CA ASN A 989 49.03 -29.85 -2.50
C ASN A 989 50.09 -29.77 -1.38
N ILE A 990 50.24 -30.86 -0.61
CA ILE A 990 51.16 -30.95 0.53
C ILE A 990 52.62 -30.62 0.15
N LYS A 991 53.00 -30.83 -1.12
CA LYS A 991 54.34 -30.49 -1.66
C LYS A 991 54.67 -29.01 -1.52
N TYR A 992 53.66 -28.14 -1.51
CA TYR A 992 53.82 -26.69 -1.34
C TYR A 992 53.56 -26.25 0.11
N CYS A 993 53.24 -27.15 1.04
CA CYS A 993 53.03 -26.83 2.45
C CYS A 993 54.37 -26.49 3.12
N ILE A 994 54.46 -25.30 3.71
CA ILE A 994 55.65 -24.78 4.39
C ILE A 994 55.50 -24.73 5.91
N GLY A 995 54.34 -25.10 6.46
CA GLY A 995 54.16 -25.31 7.90
C GLY A 995 52.69 -25.52 8.30
N THR A 996 52.44 -26.37 9.30
CA THR A 996 51.10 -26.65 9.83
C THR A 996 50.99 -26.21 11.29
N GLY A 997 49.87 -25.61 11.68
CA GLY A 997 49.58 -25.17 13.04
C GLY A 997 48.14 -25.48 13.45
N GLY A 998 47.80 -25.29 14.73
CA GLY A 998 46.53 -25.77 15.32
C GLY A 998 45.23 -25.30 14.66
N TYR A 999 45.26 -24.20 13.90
CA TYR A 999 44.09 -23.62 13.23
C TYR A 999 44.23 -23.55 11.69
N GLY A 1000 45.26 -24.17 11.11
CA GLY A 1000 45.45 -24.17 9.66
C GLY A 1000 46.86 -24.49 9.17
N SER A 1001 46.97 -24.71 7.86
CA SER A 1001 48.21 -25.06 7.15
C SER A 1001 48.63 -23.93 6.22
N VAL A 1002 49.93 -23.64 6.15
CA VAL A 1002 50.52 -22.56 5.33
C VAL A 1002 51.24 -23.16 4.13
N TYR A 1003 50.97 -22.62 2.94
CA TYR A 1003 51.48 -23.09 1.65
C TYR A 1003 52.25 -21.97 0.95
N LYS A 1004 53.29 -22.34 0.19
CA LYS A 1004 54.05 -21.45 -0.68
C LYS A 1004 53.41 -21.46 -2.07
N ALA A 1005 52.87 -20.32 -2.51
CA ALA A 1005 52.31 -20.16 -3.85
C ALA A 1005 53.20 -19.24 -4.69
N GLN A 1006 53.42 -19.58 -5.95
CA GLN A 1006 54.12 -18.72 -6.89
C GLN A 1006 53.19 -18.39 -8.05
N LEU A 1007 52.83 -17.11 -8.19
CA LEU A 1007 51.96 -16.66 -9.28
C LEU A 1007 52.74 -16.58 -10.61
N PRO A 1008 52.05 -16.60 -11.77
CA PRO A 1008 52.69 -16.51 -13.08
C PRO A 1008 53.58 -15.27 -13.30
N SER A 1009 53.35 -14.21 -12.50
CA SER A 1009 54.18 -13.00 -12.45
C SER A 1009 55.53 -13.18 -11.76
N GLY A 1010 55.84 -14.37 -11.23
CA GLY A 1010 57.12 -14.70 -10.60
C GLY A 1010 57.18 -14.44 -9.08
N ASN A 1011 56.19 -13.72 -8.53
CA ASN A 1011 56.13 -13.39 -7.10
C ASN A 1011 55.70 -14.60 -6.25
N ILE A 1012 56.41 -14.79 -5.12
CA ILE A 1012 56.20 -15.89 -4.17
C ILE A 1012 55.49 -15.37 -2.93
N PHE A 1013 54.41 -16.04 -2.53
CA PHE A 1013 53.58 -15.69 -1.37
C PHE A 1013 53.41 -16.88 -0.41
N ALA A 1014 53.19 -16.59 0.87
CA ALA A 1014 52.78 -17.57 1.87
C ALA A 1014 51.27 -17.46 2.12
N LEU A 1015 50.54 -18.56 1.92
CA LEU A 1015 49.08 -18.63 1.96
C LEU A 1015 48.62 -19.56 3.09
N LYS A 1016 47.87 -19.05 4.06
CA LYS A 1016 47.37 -19.85 5.19
C LYS A 1016 45.93 -20.32 4.95
N LYS A 1017 45.75 -21.62 4.77
CA LYS A 1017 44.45 -22.30 4.71
C LYS A 1017 44.02 -22.67 6.13
N LEU A 1018 42.90 -22.13 6.59
CA LEU A 1018 42.34 -22.44 7.90
C LEU A 1018 41.64 -23.81 7.86
N HIS A 1019 41.74 -24.59 8.94
CA HIS A 1019 40.96 -25.82 9.06
C HIS A 1019 39.49 -25.44 9.25
N GLN A 1020 38.60 -26.05 8.47
CA GLN A 1020 37.17 -25.75 8.52
C GLN A 1020 36.59 -26.36 9.81
N LEU A 1021 36.07 -25.52 10.71
CA LEU A 1021 35.28 -25.94 11.86
C LEU A 1021 33.92 -26.43 11.34
N GLU A 1022 33.68 -27.74 11.37
CA GLU A 1022 32.36 -28.31 11.16
C GLU A 1022 31.41 -27.79 12.25
N ALA A 1023 30.39 -27.05 11.82
CA ALA A 1023 29.26 -26.68 12.66
C ALA A 1023 28.40 -27.92 12.94
N LYS A 1024 28.64 -28.59 14.08
CA LYS A 1024 27.66 -29.43 14.75
C LYS A 1024 26.86 -28.56 15.72
N GLU A 1025 25.64 -28.19 15.33
CA GLU A 1025 24.41 -28.27 16.15
C GLU A 1025 23.26 -27.49 15.50
N ALA A 1026 22.46 -28.18 14.69
CA ALA A 1026 21.03 -27.88 14.47
C ALA A 1026 20.36 -29.05 13.72
N ALA A 1027 20.20 -30.19 14.39
CA ALA A 1027 19.29 -31.24 13.92
C ALA A 1027 18.77 -32.07 15.10
N LEU A 1028 17.98 -31.41 15.96
CA LEU A 1028 16.98 -32.05 16.82
C LEU A 1028 15.70 -31.26 16.62
N ILE A 1029 14.96 -31.63 15.57
CA ILE A 1029 13.49 -31.63 15.39
C ILE A 1029 13.26 -32.00 13.91
N LYS A 1030 13.37 -33.29 13.63
CA LYS A 1030 12.60 -34.01 12.59
C LYS A 1030 12.70 -35.51 12.86
N SER A 1031 12.28 -35.91 14.05
CA SER A 1031 11.68 -37.22 14.25
C SER A 1031 10.21 -37.10 13.86
N PHE A 1032 9.86 -37.56 12.66
CA PHE A 1032 8.59 -38.23 12.33
C PHE A 1032 8.60 -38.49 10.83
N GLU A 1033 9.17 -39.63 10.45
CA GLU A 1033 8.59 -40.59 9.51
C GLU A 1033 9.39 -41.91 9.59
N THR A 1034 8.74 -42.93 10.17
CA THR A 1034 8.99 -44.40 10.12
C THR A 1034 10.29 -44.93 10.74
N GLU A 1035 10.33 -45.75 11.79
CA GLU A 1035 9.35 -46.58 12.54
C GLU A 1035 9.37 -46.30 14.05
#